data_AF-A0A820BFE4-F1
#
_entry.id   AF-A0A820BFE4-F1
#
_cell.length_a   1.000
_cell.length_b   1.000
_cell.length_c   1.000
_cell.angle_alpha   90.00
_cell.angle_beta   90.00
_cell.angle_gamma   90.00
#
_symmetry.space_group_name_H-M   'P 1'
#
loop_
_entity.id
_entity.type
_entity.pdbx_description
1 polymer ?
#
loop_
_entity_poly.entity_id
_entity_poly.type
_entity_poly.pdbx_seq_one_letter_code
_entity_poly.pdbx_strand_id
1 'polypeptide(L)'
;MTNSISTPRKPNVIGSVPYNDDIHSISLYCSKNYLLHLNIGPFFFLYILWFSIWTFHFGLGDYPELGMIITVIIAILQIITCLFCYWFVQIRAFMQCTPEKSPWKAELVVVKPTANNGYPEIVPLLHGKNPHDQRSHAWFVFQKCRYIYDESEKKTFQTIDYPLSNSFSSYLQSKGYQTQDELDQGVWNFGLNAMFIDIPNFIDLFIERATAPFFVFQVFCVLLWCLDEYWYYSLLTLFMLIVFEITLVQQQKRNMAMIRQMGNQPYKISVYRQRKWIKIDTTDILPGDLCSVLRNNENNPLPCDMLLLRGQCIVDESMLTGESIPQMKEPIESIDESTIFDLERHGKLHVLSAGTKIVQHTPPAKMQGGMKAGDNGCIAYALRTGFSTSQGKLLKTILYSVKRVTANNLETFLFILFLLIFAVIAASYVWIEGTKDPKRNRYKLFIECTLILTSVVPPELPIELSLAVNTSLIALVKLLIYCTEPFRIPFAGKVDICCFDKTGTLTSDDLVVEGVAGIQDSDDPIPLSKIDVQLPVKQVLLTCHALANLDGDIIGDPLEKATLNALEWTVTRGDTVVPVKGRTGRWQIVQRFHFLSALKRMSVIAGQSSSHSNNETSYIVAVKGAPETLKSMDGYTKDDLFK
;
A
#
# COMPACT_ATOMS: atom_id res chain seq x y z
N MET A 1 -42.16 23.82 17.12
CA MET A 1 -42.21 22.73 18.11
C MET A 1 -41.45 21.54 17.54
N THR A 2 -40.14 21.54 17.76
CA THR A 2 -39.21 20.54 17.25
C THR A 2 -39.11 19.42 18.27
N ASN A 3 -39.80 18.31 18.01
CA ASN A 3 -39.70 17.11 18.83
C ASN A 3 -38.27 16.57 18.76
N SER A 4 -37.63 16.57 19.93
CA SER A 4 -36.36 15.95 20.22
C SER A 4 -36.46 14.44 20.00
N ILE A 5 -36.00 13.98 18.84
CA ILE A 5 -35.68 12.58 18.63
C ILE A 5 -34.48 12.29 19.53
N SER A 6 -34.69 11.38 20.47
CA SER A 6 -33.71 10.89 21.43
C SER A 6 -32.40 10.53 20.73
N THR A 7 -31.33 11.24 21.08
CA THR A 7 -29.97 10.90 20.69
C THR A 7 -29.64 9.48 21.21
N PRO A 8 -29.12 8.57 20.37
CA PRO A 8 -28.62 7.30 20.87
C PRO A 8 -27.48 7.59 21.86
N ARG A 9 -27.47 6.89 23.01
CA ARG A 9 -26.42 6.97 24.05
C ARG A 9 -25.06 7.05 23.37
N LYS A 10 -24.33 8.16 23.56
CA LYS A 10 -22.96 8.33 23.04
C LYS A 10 -22.13 7.12 23.52
N PRO A 11 -21.52 6.32 22.61
CA PRO A 11 -20.66 5.23 23.03
C PRO A 11 -19.51 5.82 23.85
N ASN A 12 -19.17 5.17 24.97
CA ASN A 12 -18.07 5.57 25.83
C ASN A 12 -16.76 5.41 25.05
N VAL A 13 -16.27 6.50 24.46
CA VAL A 13 -15.00 6.53 23.75
C VAL A 13 -13.88 6.47 24.78
N ILE A 14 -13.13 5.37 24.80
CA ILE A 14 -11.91 5.27 25.61
C ILE A 14 -10.82 5.95 24.80
N GLY A 15 -10.69 7.26 25.02
CA GLY A 15 -9.65 8.09 24.44
C GLY A 15 -9.81 8.36 22.94
N SER A 16 -9.86 9.63 22.59
CA SER A 16 -9.31 10.07 21.30
C SER A 16 -7.85 9.61 21.26
N VAL A 17 -7.53 8.69 20.36
CA VAL A 17 -6.15 8.25 20.12
C VAL A 17 -5.33 9.50 19.75
N PRO A 18 -4.17 9.77 20.36
CA PRO A 18 -3.29 10.82 19.86
C PRO A 18 -2.85 10.41 18.45
N TYR A 19 -3.19 11.25 17.46
CA TYR A 19 -2.56 11.37 16.14
C TYR A 19 -1.90 10.09 15.62
N ASN A 20 -2.71 9.10 15.24
CA ASN A 20 -2.30 8.11 14.27
C ASN A 20 -3.21 8.30 13.07
N ASP A 21 -2.64 8.66 11.90
CA ASP A 21 -3.36 9.14 10.72
C ASP A 21 -4.50 8.20 10.24
N ASP A 22 -4.51 6.95 10.68
CA ASP A 22 -5.41 5.90 10.20
C ASP A 22 -6.73 5.76 10.98
N ILE A 23 -6.79 6.09 12.29
CA ILE A 23 -7.96 5.79 13.15
C ILE A 23 -8.54 7.06 13.79
N HIS A 24 -9.84 7.29 13.60
CA HIS A 24 -10.56 8.41 14.19
C HIS A 24 -11.09 8.10 15.60
N SER A 25 -11.64 6.91 15.83
CA SER A 25 -12.17 6.55 17.16
C SER A 25 -12.23 5.03 17.38
N ILE A 26 -12.01 4.64 18.64
CA ILE A 26 -12.08 3.25 19.10
C ILE A 26 -13.17 3.15 20.17
N SER A 27 -14.01 2.13 20.09
CA SER A 27 -15.06 1.87 21.08
C SER A 27 -15.12 0.39 21.44
N LEU A 28 -15.26 0.09 22.73
CA LEU A 28 -15.20 -1.25 23.28
C LEU A 28 -16.60 -1.81 23.56
N TYR A 29 -16.76 -3.10 23.30
CA TYR A 29 -18.02 -3.80 23.42
C TYR A 29 -17.84 -5.22 23.98
N CYS A 30 -18.89 -5.72 24.62
CA CYS A 30 -19.08 -7.13 24.94
C CYS A 30 -20.23 -7.71 24.11
N SER A 31 -20.12 -8.98 23.73
CA SER A 31 -21.21 -9.67 23.04
C SER A 31 -22.38 -9.91 23.98
N LYS A 32 -23.62 -9.64 23.52
CA LYS A 32 -24.83 -10.06 24.26
C LYS A 32 -25.08 -11.55 24.04
N ASN A 33 -25.75 -12.20 25.00
CA ASN A 33 -26.32 -13.53 24.77
C ASN A 33 -27.30 -13.51 23.59
N TYR A 34 -27.38 -14.60 22.83
CA TYR A 34 -28.21 -14.70 21.61
C TYR A 34 -29.68 -14.30 21.84
N LEU A 35 -30.27 -14.64 22.99
CA LEU A 35 -31.65 -14.28 23.33
C LEU A 35 -31.85 -12.77 23.57
N LEU A 36 -30.79 -12.05 23.93
CA LEU A 36 -30.80 -10.60 24.16
C LEU A 36 -30.42 -9.81 22.90
N HIS A 37 -30.10 -10.48 21.79
CA HIS A 37 -29.88 -9.77 20.54
C HIS A 37 -31.22 -9.20 20.05
N LEU A 38 -31.26 -7.90 19.78
CA LEU A 38 -32.50 -7.23 19.35
C LEU A 38 -33.01 -7.71 17.99
N ASN A 39 -32.19 -8.40 17.19
CA ASN A 39 -32.61 -9.00 15.92
C ASN A 39 -33.33 -10.36 16.07
N ILE A 40 -33.19 -11.04 17.21
CA ILE A 40 -33.73 -12.39 17.42
C ILE A 40 -34.76 -12.39 18.56
N GLY A 41 -34.43 -11.84 19.72
CA GLY A 41 -35.28 -11.89 20.91
C GLY A 41 -36.68 -11.31 20.67
N PRO A 42 -36.81 -10.02 20.28
CA PRO A 42 -38.11 -9.40 20.02
C PRO A 42 -38.93 -10.13 18.96
N PHE A 43 -38.29 -10.61 17.88
CA PHE A 43 -38.97 -11.35 16.82
C PHE A 43 -39.48 -12.71 17.29
N PHE A 44 -38.74 -13.42 18.14
CA PHE A 44 -39.20 -14.67 18.74
C PHE A 44 -40.49 -14.46 19.56
N PHE A 45 -40.53 -13.43 20.41
CA PHE A 45 -41.76 -13.06 21.13
C PHE A 45 -42.88 -12.66 20.19
N LEU A 46 -42.56 -11.94 19.11
CA LEU A 46 -43.53 -11.48 18.13
C LEU A 46 -44.17 -12.64 17.35
N TYR A 47 -43.39 -13.68 17.00
CA TYR A 47 -43.93 -14.91 16.41
C TYR A 47 -44.85 -15.67 17.37
N ILE A 48 -44.45 -15.81 18.63
CA ILE A 48 -45.28 -16.50 19.64
C ILE A 48 -46.60 -15.74 19.87
N LEU A 49 -46.51 -14.42 20.00
CA LEU A 49 -47.68 -13.56 20.17
C LEU A 49 -48.61 -13.66 18.96
N TRP A 50 -48.05 -13.55 17.75
CA TRP A 50 -48.81 -13.65 16.52
C TRP A 50 -49.49 -15.02 16.36
N PHE A 51 -48.75 -16.11 16.57
CA PHE A 51 -49.29 -17.46 16.46
C PHE A 51 -50.38 -17.74 17.51
N SER A 52 -50.25 -17.17 18.71
CA SER A 52 -51.29 -17.23 19.74
C SER A 52 -52.54 -16.45 19.34
N ILE A 53 -52.39 -15.24 18.78
CA ILE A 53 -53.53 -14.45 18.28
C ILE A 53 -54.24 -15.18 17.13
N TRP A 54 -53.47 -15.78 16.21
CA TRP A 54 -54.01 -16.50 15.07
C TRP A 54 -54.82 -17.75 15.51
N THR A 55 -54.28 -18.51 16.46
CA THR A 55 -54.93 -19.73 16.97
C THR A 55 -56.15 -19.45 17.85
N PHE A 56 -56.07 -18.47 18.76
CA PHE A 56 -57.13 -18.22 19.75
C PHE A 56 -58.19 -17.21 19.32
N HIS A 57 -57.86 -16.23 18.47
CA HIS A 57 -58.77 -15.12 18.15
C HIS A 57 -59.37 -15.19 16.74
N PHE A 58 -58.57 -15.58 15.74
CA PHE A 58 -59.03 -15.66 14.35
C PHE A 58 -59.51 -17.05 13.93
N GLY A 59 -59.15 -18.10 14.69
CA GLY A 59 -59.45 -19.48 14.35
C GLY A 59 -58.61 -19.98 13.17
N LEU A 60 -57.97 -21.14 13.33
CA LEU A 60 -57.13 -21.76 12.29
C LEU A 60 -57.90 -22.09 10.99
N GLY A 61 -59.23 -22.20 11.05
CA GLY A 61 -60.08 -22.57 9.92
C GLY A 61 -60.72 -21.41 9.15
N ASP A 62 -60.93 -20.24 9.78
CA ASP A 62 -61.79 -19.20 9.20
C ASP A 62 -61.04 -18.27 8.24
N TYR A 63 -59.76 -17.96 8.53
CA TYR A 63 -58.92 -17.09 7.71
C TYR A 63 -57.46 -17.57 7.61
N PRO A 64 -57.19 -18.74 7.00
CA PRO A 64 -55.84 -19.28 6.89
C PRO A 64 -54.90 -18.39 6.05
N GLU A 65 -55.42 -17.72 5.02
CA GLU A 65 -54.65 -16.88 4.10
C GLU A 65 -54.08 -15.63 4.79
N LEU A 66 -54.92 -14.90 5.54
CA LEU A 66 -54.50 -13.72 6.31
C LEU A 66 -53.46 -14.08 7.38
N GLY A 67 -53.65 -15.24 8.02
CA GLY A 67 -52.71 -15.83 8.97
C GLY A 67 -51.29 -15.98 8.40
N MET A 68 -51.22 -16.57 7.22
CA MET A 68 -49.97 -16.84 6.51
C MET A 68 -49.30 -15.54 6.01
N ILE A 69 -50.07 -14.60 5.47
CA ILE A 69 -49.55 -13.32 4.98
C ILE A 69 -48.82 -12.55 6.09
N ILE A 70 -49.43 -12.42 7.27
CA ILE A 70 -48.82 -11.68 8.38
C ILE A 70 -47.56 -12.39 8.89
N THR A 71 -47.55 -13.73 8.90
CA THR A 71 -46.36 -14.52 9.24
C THR A 71 -45.21 -14.24 8.27
N VAL A 72 -45.50 -14.15 6.97
CA VAL A 72 -44.51 -13.81 5.94
C VAL A 72 -44.00 -12.38 6.11
N ILE A 73 -44.88 -11.41 6.42
CA ILE A 73 -44.47 -10.01 6.67
C ILE A 73 -43.49 -9.94 7.86
N ILE A 74 -43.78 -10.65 8.95
CA ILE A 74 -42.90 -10.71 10.13
C ILE A 74 -41.53 -11.31 9.74
N ALA A 75 -41.52 -12.37 8.93
CA ALA A 75 -40.30 -12.99 8.43
C ALA A 75 -39.46 -12.06 7.56
N ILE A 76 -40.09 -11.33 6.63
CA ILE A 76 -39.41 -10.34 5.80
C ILE A 76 -38.81 -9.24 6.67
N LEU A 77 -39.54 -8.73 7.67
CA LEU A 77 -39.05 -7.71 8.60
C LEU A 77 -37.84 -8.21 9.43
N GLN A 78 -37.86 -9.47 9.85
CA GLN A 78 -36.73 -10.09 10.55
C GLN A 78 -35.49 -10.21 9.66
N ILE A 79 -35.68 -10.70 8.43
CA ILE A 79 -34.60 -10.86 7.43
C ILE A 79 -33.97 -9.49 7.13
N ILE A 80 -34.78 -8.46 6.89
CA ILE A 80 -34.30 -7.09 6.67
C ILE A 80 -33.51 -6.62 7.88
N THR A 81 -34.01 -6.79 9.10
CA THR A 81 -33.29 -6.38 10.32
C THR A 81 -31.94 -7.08 10.46
N CYS A 82 -31.86 -8.37 10.10
CA CYS A 82 -30.61 -9.13 10.08
C CYS A 82 -29.64 -8.61 9.01
N LEU A 83 -30.13 -8.30 7.81
CA LEU A 83 -29.33 -7.71 6.73
C LEU A 83 -28.81 -6.32 7.09
N PHE A 84 -29.60 -5.48 7.74
CA PHE A 84 -29.14 -4.18 8.25
C PHE A 84 -28.03 -4.33 9.30
N CYS A 85 -28.09 -5.36 10.15
CA CYS A 85 -26.99 -5.69 11.05
C CYS A 85 -25.75 -6.19 10.30
N TYR A 86 -25.90 -6.79 9.12
CA TYR A 86 -24.77 -7.18 8.28
C TYR A 86 -24.13 -5.99 7.57
N TRP A 87 -24.94 -5.09 7.00
CA TRP A 87 -24.46 -3.92 6.23
C TRP A 87 -23.84 -2.83 7.09
N PHE A 88 -24.42 -2.57 8.27
CA PHE A 88 -24.04 -1.44 9.08
C PHE A 88 -23.44 -1.91 10.41
N VAL A 89 -22.12 -1.77 10.51
CA VAL A 89 -21.35 -2.10 11.73
C VAL A 89 -21.88 -1.38 12.97
N GLN A 90 -22.33 -0.12 12.82
CA GLN A 90 -22.90 0.65 13.93
C GLN A 90 -24.23 0.06 14.42
N ILE A 91 -25.09 -0.39 13.50
CA ILE A 91 -26.36 -1.04 13.84
C ILE A 91 -26.08 -2.40 14.49
N ARG A 92 -25.13 -3.16 13.95
CA ARG A 92 -24.69 -4.43 14.54
C ARG A 92 -24.21 -4.26 15.98
N ALA A 93 -23.33 -3.29 16.21
CA ALA A 93 -22.82 -2.98 17.55
C ALA A 93 -23.95 -2.59 18.52
N PHE A 94 -24.94 -1.83 18.06
CA PHE A 94 -26.11 -1.45 18.86
C PHE A 94 -27.02 -2.66 19.19
N MET A 95 -27.35 -3.46 18.18
CA MET A 95 -28.33 -4.55 18.30
C MET A 95 -27.77 -5.77 19.03
N GLN A 96 -26.51 -6.14 18.77
CA GLN A 96 -25.89 -7.39 19.25
C GLN A 96 -24.90 -7.18 20.40
N CYS A 97 -24.42 -5.95 20.65
CA CYS A 97 -23.38 -5.72 21.64
C CYS A 97 -23.81 -4.73 22.74
N THR A 98 -23.11 -4.75 23.87
CA THR A 98 -23.22 -3.74 24.94
C THR A 98 -21.92 -2.95 25.05
N PRO A 99 -21.96 -1.62 25.15
CA PRO A 99 -20.76 -0.81 25.30
C PRO A 99 -20.10 -1.06 26.66
N GLU A 100 -18.79 -1.27 26.67
CA GLU A 100 -17.99 -1.57 27.86
C GLU A 100 -16.90 -0.51 28.07
N LYS A 101 -16.55 -0.22 29.34
CA LYS A 101 -15.53 0.79 29.67
C LYS A 101 -14.14 0.20 29.93
N SER A 102 -14.08 -1.08 30.29
CA SER A 102 -12.84 -1.73 30.66
C SER A 102 -12.28 -2.59 29.52
N PRO A 103 -11.03 -2.35 29.05
CA PRO A 103 -10.37 -3.18 28.04
C PRO A 103 -10.21 -4.65 28.42
N TRP A 104 -10.17 -4.94 29.73
CA TRP A 104 -10.01 -6.30 30.24
C TRP A 104 -11.27 -7.14 30.20
N LYS A 105 -12.46 -6.52 30.17
CA LYS A 105 -13.75 -7.22 30.06
C LYS A 105 -14.34 -7.18 28.67
N ALA A 106 -13.89 -6.23 27.84
CA ALA A 106 -14.33 -6.12 26.46
C ALA A 106 -13.83 -7.30 25.63
N GLU A 107 -14.69 -7.83 24.77
CA GLU A 107 -14.36 -8.92 23.84
C GLU A 107 -14.19 -8.41 22.41
N LEU A 108 -14.83 -7.28 22.09
CA LEU A 108 -14.92 -6.73 20.74
C LEU A 108 -14.52 -5.25 20.74
N VAL A 109 -13.89 -4.83 19.65
CA VAL A 109 -13.52 -3.45 19.37
C VAL A 109 -14.18 -3.01 18.07
N VAL A 110 -14.89 -1.89 18.11
CA VAL A 110 -15.35 -1.22 16.89
C VAL A 110 -14.35 -0.10 16.57
N VAL A 111 -13.66 -0.27 15.45
CA VAL A 111 -12.66 0.68 14.95
C VAL A 111 -13.31 1.54 13.87
N LYS A 112 -13.24 2.86 14.04
CA LYS A 112 -13.66 3.82 13.01
C LYS A 112 -12.42 4.47 12.40
N PRO A 113 -12.08 4.19 11.14
CA PRO A 113 -10.95 4.81 10.48
C PRO A 113 -11.18 6.30 10.20
N THR A 114 -10.10 7.03 9.92
CA THR A 114 -10.16 8.39 9.38
C THR A 114 -10.72 8.40 7.95
N ALA A 115 -11.08 9.57 7.45
CA ALA A 115 -11.60 9.70 6.09
C ALA A 115 -10.56 9.19 5.08
N ASN A 116 -10.98 8.29 4.18
CA ASN A 116 -10.15 7.67 3.13
C ASN A 116 -9.21 6.54 3.60
N ASN A 117 -9.30 6.09 4.85
CA ASN A 117 -8.51 4.96 5.35
C ASN A 117 -9.37 3.71 5.59
N GLY A 118 -10.26 3.41 4.65
CA GLY A 118 -11.12 2.23 4.68
C GLY A 118 -12.49 2.45 5.34
N TYR A 119 -13.09 1.36 5.82
CA TYR A 119 -14.44 1.30 6.40
C TYR A 119 -14.42 0.85 7.87
N PRO A 120 -15.43 1.24 8.67
CA PRO A 120 -15.54 0.77 10.04
C PRO A 120 -15.67 -0.76 10.11
N GLU A 121 -15.00 -1.38 11.08
CA GLU A 121 -14.98 -2.83 11.26
C GLU A 121 -15.10 -3.21 12.75
N ILE A 122 -15.67 -4.38 13.02
CA ILE A 122 -15.68 -4.99 14.37
C ILE A 122 -14.58 -6.04 14.40
N VAL A 123 -13.60 -5.84 15.28
CA VAL A 123 -12.43 -6.72 15.43
C VAL A 123 -12.46 -7.35 16.82
N PRO A 124 -12.12 -8.64 16.99
CA PRO A 124 -11.96 -9.23 18.30
C PRO A 124 -10.81 -8.60 19.09
N LEU A 125 -11.05 -8.32 20.37
CA LEU A 125 -10.00 -7.94 21.32
C LEU A 125 -9.35 -9.22 21.87
N LEU A 126 -8.05 -9.36 21.65
CA LEU A 126 -7.28 -10.49 22.14
C LEU A 126 -6.58 -10.11 23.44
N HIS A 127 -6.59 -11.05 24.39
CA HIS A 127 -5.84 -10.93 25.64
C HIS A 127 -4.79 -12.03 25.70
N GLY A 128 -3.61 -11.67 26.19
CA GLY A 128 -2.54 -12.63 26.39
C GLY A 128 -1.53 -12.10 27.38
N LYS A 129 -0.85 -13.03 28.04
CA LYS A 129 0.23 -12.69 28.97
C LYS A 129 1.53 -12.67 28.20
N ASN A 130 2.31 -11.61 28.37
CA ASN A 130 3.66 -11.59 27.86
C ASN A 130 4.46 -12.68 28.63
N PRO A 131 5.15 -13.61 27.94
CA PRO A 131 5.92 -14.67 28.57
C PRO A 131 6.90 -14.18 29.66
N HIS A 132 7.41 -12.95 29.53
CA HIS A 132 8.48 -12.44 30.36
C HIS A 132 8.02 -11.48 31.48
N ASP A 133 6.98 -10.69 31.24
CA ASP A 133 6.50 -9.68 32.21
C ASP A 133 5.33 -10.21 33.06
N GLN A 134 4.74 -11.37 32.69
CA GLN A 134 3.50 -11.94 33.25
C GLN A 134 2.28 -11.00 33.27
N ARG A 135 2.43 -9.75 32.84
CA ARG A 135 1.37 -8.78 32.64
C ARG A 135 0.49 -9.21 31.48
N SER A 136 -0.82 -9.11 31.72
CA SER A 136 -1.81 -9.27 30.66
C SER A 136 -1.71 -8.05 29.75
N HIS A 137 -1.70 -8.25 28.44
CA HIS A 137 -1.83 -7.19 27.45
C HIS A 137 -3.11 -7.44 26.64
N ALA A 138 -3.84 -6.37 26.34
CA ALA A 138 -4.95 -6.39 25.41
C ALA A 138 -4.50 -5.78 24.07
N TRP A 139 -4.73 -6.49 22.96
CA TRP A 139 -4.42 -5.99 21.62
C TRP A 139 -5.45 -6.44 20.61
N PHE A 140 -5.55 -5.72 19.51
CA PHE A 140 -6.35 -6.13 18.35
C PHE A 140 -5.55 -5.88 17.07
N VAL A 141 -5.98 -6.47 15.96
CA VAL A 141 -5.35 -6.30 14.65
C VAL A 141 -6.36 -5.67 13.70
N PHE A 142 -6.08 -4.46 13.23
CA PHE A 142 -6.92 -3.74 12.27
C PHE A 142 -6.10 -3.43 11.02
N GLN A 143 -6.63 -3.76 9.84
CA GLN A 143 -5.94 -3.60 8.55
C GLN A 143 -4.49 -4.14 8.56
N LYS A 144 -4.30 -5.32 9.16
CA LYS A 144 -3.00 -6.00 9.36
C LYS A 144 -1.98 -5.26 10.24
N CYS A 145 -2.37 -4.19 10.92
CA CYS A 145 -1.55 -3.52 11.94
C CYS A 145 -2.04 -3.92 13.34
N ARG A 146 -1.09 -4.22 14.24
CA ARG A 146 -1.39 -4.55 15.64
C ARG A 146 -1.44 -3.28 16.49
N TYR A 147 -2.47 -3.18 17.31
CA TYR A 147 -2.68 -2.08 18.26
C TYR A 147 -2.69 -2.64 19.67
N ILE A 148 -1.79 -2.15 20.52
CA ILE A 148 -1.60 -2.62 21.89
C ILE A 148 -2.12 -1.55 22.85
N TYR A 149 -2.83 -1.98 23.90
CA TYR A 149 -3.30 -1.08 24.96
C TYR A 149 -2.14 -0.68 25.89
N ASP A 150 -1.89 0.62 26.00
CA ASP A 150 -0.92 1.18 26.94
C ASP A 150 -1.61 1.60 28.25
N GLU A 151 -1.26 0.91 29.34
CA GLU A 151 -1.79 1.14 30.69
C GLU A 151 -1.04 2.26 31.43
N SER A 152 0.23 2.50 31.10
CA SER A 152 1.17 3.31 31.88
C SER A 152 1.06 4.81 31.62
N GLU A 153 0.96 5.26 30.37
CA GLU A 153 1.05 6.69 30.05
C GLU A 153 -0.26 7.27 29.51
N LYS A 154 -0.82 6.68 28.45
CA LYS A 154 -1.88 7.35 27.67
C LYS A 154 -3.28 6.77 27.86
N LYS A 155 -3.42 5.58 28.45
CA LYS A 155 -4.70 4.82 28.56
C LYS A 155 -5.41 4.65 27.21
N THR A 156 -4.64 4.55 26.13
CA THR A 156 -5.13 4.44 24.75
C THR A 156 -4.45 3.29 24.03
N PHE A 157 -5.06 2.84 22.93
CA PHE A 157 -4.43 1.90 22.01
C PHE A 157 -3.44 2.63 21.11
N GLN A 158 -2.21 2.15 21.08
CA GLN A 158 -1.14 2.68 20.23
C GLN A 158 -0.68 1.59 19.24
N THR A 159 -0.18 2.03 18.09
CA THR A 159 0.56 1.14 17.19
C THR A 159 1.87 0.72 17.84
N ILE A 160 2.45 -0.38 17.35
CA ILE A 160 3.79 -0.78 17.76
C ILE A 160 4.76 0.36 17.48
N ASP A 161 5.52 0.76 18.52
CA ASP A 161 6.58 1.75 18.37
C ASP A 161 7.83 1.06 17.82
N TYR A 162 8.28 1.50 16.65
CA TYR A 162 9.48 0.98 16.02
C TYR A 162 10.68 1.83 16.45
N PRO A 163 11.89 1.28 16.53
CA PRO A 163 13.09 2.04 16.89
C PRO A 163 13.44 3.03 15.77
N LEU A 164 12.80 4.20 15.76
CA LEU A 164 12.92 5.23 14.73
C LEU A 164 13.42 6.57 15.30
N SER A 165 13.54 6.71 16.62
CA SER A 165 13.91 7.96 17.30
C SER A 165 15.17 7.86 18.16
N ASN A 166 15.92 6.74 18.06
CA ASN A 166 17.15 6.57 18.81
C ASN A 166 18.32 7.37 18.19
N SER A 167 19.37 7.63 18.98
CA SER A 167 20.61 8.22 18.48
C SER A 167 21.42 7.24 17.64
N PHE A 168 22.26 7.75 16.73
CA PHE A 168 23.17 6.90 15.94
C PHE A 168 24.11 6.05 16.78
N SER A 169 24.57 6.56 17.94
CA SER A 169 25.35 5.76 18.89
C SER A 169 24.61 4.49 19.34
N SER A 170 23.29 4.57 19.58
CA SER A 170 22.49 3.41 19.97
C SER A 170 22.40 2.33 18.87
N TYR A 171 22.34 2.73 17.60
CA TYR A 171 22.29 1.78 16.48
C TYR A 171 23.67 1.16 16.23
N LEU A 172 24.74 1.95 16.29
CA LEU A 172 26.12 1.48 16.10
C LEU A 172 26.58 0.52 17.22
N GLN A 173 26.13 0.75 18.46
CA GLN A 173 26.45 -0.11 19.61
C GLN A 173 25.53 -1.33 19.71
N SER A 174 24.48 -1.41 18.89
CA SER A 174 23.57 -2.57 18.89
C SER A 174 24.33 -3.84 18.54
N LYS A 175 24.01 -4.93 19.26
CA LYS A 175 24.59 -6.27 19.05
C LYS A 175 23.54 -7.28 18.59
N GLY A 176 22.39 -6.80 18.12
CA GLY A 176 21.24 -7.64 17.80
C GLY A 176 20.71 -8.39 19.03
N TYR A 177 19.90 -9.42 18.79
CA TYR A 177 19.33 -10.28 19.83
C TYR A 177 20.37 -11.29 20.34
N GLN A 178 20.72 -11.24 21.64
CA GLN A 178 21.77 -12.08 22.22
C GLN A 178 21.22 -13.35 22.86
N THR A 179 20.04 -13.29 23.48
CA THR A 179 19.41 -14.42 24.16
C THR A 179 18.17 -14.90 23.41
N GLN A 180 17.79 -16.17 23.63
CA GLN A 180 16.55 -16.69 23.04
C GLN A 180 15.32 -15.99 23.62
N ASP A 181 15.36 -15.62 24.91
CA ASP A 181 14.27 -14.91 25.58
C ASP A 181 14.03 -13.52 24.98
N GLU A 182 15.09 -12.76 24.67
CA GLU A 182 14.97 -11.47 23.96
C GLU A 182 14.33 -11.65 22.58
N LEU A 183 14.63 -12.76 21.89
CA LEU A 183 14.11 -13.05 20.57
C LEU A 183 12.62 -13.39 20.64
N ASP A 184 12.21 -14.24 21.59
CA ASP A 184 10.82 -14.60 21.81
C ASP A 184 9.99 -13.36 22.23
N GLN A 185 10.59 -12.43 23.00
CA GLN A 185 10.00 -11.12 23.28
C GLN A 185 9.87 -10.26 22.02
N GLY A 186 10.90 -10.22 21.17
CA GLY A 186 10.87 -9.51 19.89
C GLY A 186 9.75 -10.01 18.99
N VAL A 187 9.59 -11.33 18.88
CA VAL A 187 8.47 -11.97 18.15
C VAL A 187 7.13 -11.58 18.78
N TRP A 188 7.03 -11.58 20.12
CA TRP A 188 5.81 -11.16 20.80
C TRP A 188 5.46 -9.70 20.57
N ASN A 189 6.43 -8.79 20.50
CA ASN A 189 6.20 -7.36 20.34
C ASN A 189 5.91 -6.98 18.89
N PHE A 190 6.75 -7.40 17.95
CA PHE A 190 6.70 -6.97 16.56
C PHE A 190 5.95 -7.92 15.62
N GLY A 191 5.85 -9.20 15.98
CA GLY A 191 5.37 -10.25 15.07
C GLY A 191 6.38 -10.58 13.96
N LEU A 192 6.00 -11.52 13.09
CA LEU A 192 6.84 -11.96 11.97
C LEU A 192 6.87 -10.93 10.84
N ASN A 193 7.98 -10.86 10.09
CA ASN A 193 8.13 -10.06 8.87
C ASN A 193 7.42 -10.73 7.67
N ALA A 194 6.11 -10.94 7.77
CA ALA A 194 5.35 -11.58 6.73
C ALA A 194 4.25 -10.67 6.19
N MET A 195 4.27 -10.43 4.88
CA MET A 195 3.24 -9.70 4.14
C MET A 195 2.23 -10.66 3.51
N PHE A 196 1.59 -11.50 4.34
CA PHE A 196 0.58 -12.43 3.85
C PHE A 196 -0.72 -11.68 3.52
N ILE A 197 -1.08 -11.69 2.24
CA ILE A 197 -2.38 -11.24 1.75
C ILE A 197 -3.29 -12.47 1.72
N ASP A 198 -4.22 -12.53 2.68
CA ASP A 198 -5.22 -13.60 2.72
C ASP A 198 -6.24 -13.36 1.60
N ILE A 199 -6.31 -14.28 0.65
CA ILE A 199 -7.34 -14.25 -0.38
C ILE A 199 -8.60 -14.86 0.24
N PRO A 200 -9.71 -14.12 0.36
CA PRO A 200 -10.94 -14.66 0.92
C PRO A 200 -11.42 -15.85 0.09
N ASN A 201 -12.15 -16.77 0.73
CA ASN A 201 -12.69 -17.91 0.00
C ASN A 201 -13.74 -17.44 -1.01
N PHE A 202 -13.98 -18.27 -2.02
CA PHE A 202 -15.02 -17.99 -3.02
C PHE A 202 -16.38 -17.75 -2.36
N ILE A 203 -16.72 -18.56 -1.34
CA ILE A 203 -17.99 -18.47 -0.63
C ILE A 203 -18.10 -17.15 0.14
N ASP A 204 -17.02 -16.71 0.79
CA ASP A 204 -17.03 -15.45 1.56
C ASP A 204 -17.29 -14.25 0.63
N LEU A 205 -16.60 -14.21 -0.51
CA LEU A 205 -16.82 -13.20 -1.55
C LEU A 205 -18.22 -13.27 -2.16
N PHE A 206 -18.74 -14.48 -2.36
CA PHE A 206 -20.09 -14.68 -2.88
C PHE A 206 -21.17 -14.23 -1.90
N ILE A 207 -21.03 -14.56 -0.61
CA ILE A 207 -21.96 -14.08 0.44
C ILE A 207 -21.93 -12.56 0.50
N GLU A 208 -20.75 -11.94 0.45
CA GLU A 208 -20.62 -10.49 0.44
C GLU A 208 -21.37 -9.83 -0.73
N ARG A 209 -21.31 -10.44 -1.92
CA ARG A 209 -22.04 -9.98 -3.11
C ARG A 209 -23.53 -10.28 -3.03
N ALA A 210 -23.92 -11.49 -2.65
CA ALA A 210 -25.29 -11.94 -2.56
C ALA A 210 -26.08 -11.21 -1.45
N THR A 211 -25.40 -10.70 -0.44
CA THR A 211 -26.01 -9.86 0.59
C THR A 211 -26.06 -8.39 0.21
N ALA A 212 -25.50 -7.97 -0.93
CA ALA A 212 -25.56 -6.57 -1.34
C ALA A 212 -27.03 -6.10 -1.48
N PRO A 213 -27.39 -4.89 -1.01
CA PRO A 213 -28.77 -4.41 -1.01
C PRO A 213 -29.47 -4.53 -2.37
N PHE A 214 -28.73 -4.24 -3.46
CA PHE A 214 -29.25 -4.34 -4.81
C PHE A 214 -29.56 -5.79 -5.22
N PHE A 215 -28.66 -6.75 -4.94
CA PHE A 215 -28.88 -8.15 -5.26
C PHE A 215 -30.05 -8.75 -4.47
N VAL A 216 -30.14 -8.42 -3.18
CA VAL A 216 -31.29 -8.82 -2.34
C VAL A 216 -32.60 -8.27 -2.91
N PHE A 217 -32.61 -7.02 -3.36
CA PHE A 217 -33.77 -6.40 -4.00
C PHE A 217 -34.12 -7.09 -5.34
N GLN A 218 -33.14 -7.43 -6.18
CA GLN A 218 -33.38 -8.17 -7.42
C GLN A 218 -33.99 -9.54 -7.16
N VAL A 219 -33.44 -10.31 -6.23
CA VAL A 219 -33.98 -11.63 -5.85
C VAL A 219 -35.41 -11.48 -5.35
N PHE A 220 -35.69 -10.46 -4.53
CA PHE A 220 -37.04 -10.15 -4.07
C PHE A 220 -38.01 -9.84 -5.23
N CYS A 221 -37.61 -9.03 -6.21
CA CYS A 221 -38.42 -8.74 -7.41
C CYS A 221 -38.69 -10.00 -8.23
N VAL A 222 -37.68 -10.84 -8.46
CA VAL A 222 -37.84 -12.10 -9.21
C VAL A 222 -38.76 -13.08 -8.48
N LEU A 223 -38.70 -13.13 -7.14
CA LEU A 223 -39.63 -13.93 -6.33
C LEU A 223 -41.07 -13.40 -6.44
N LEU A 224 -41.28 -12.08 -6.51
CA LEU A 224 -42.60 -11.51 -6.76
C LEU A 224 -43.13 -11.86 -8.17
N TRP A 225 -42.27 -11.89 -9.19
CA TRP A 225 -42.67 -12.31 -10.54
C TRP A 225 -43.02 -13.80 -10.61
N CYS A 226 -42.44 -14.62 -9.74
CA CYS A 226 -42.78 -16.04 -9.64
C CYS A 226 -44.23 -16.29 -9.17
N LEU A 227 -44.89 -15.27 -8.57
CA LEU A 227 -46.30 -15.35 -8.18
C LEU A 227 -47.26 -15.15 -9.36
N ASP A 228 -46.77 -14.76 -10.54
CA ASP A 228 -47.55 -14.69 -11.76
C ASP A 228 -47.61 -16.06 -12.48
N GLU A 229 -48.54 -16.23 -13.42
CA GLU A 229 -48.78 -17.49 -14.14
C GLU A 229 -47.52 -17.99 -14.91
N TYR A 230 -46.58 -17.10 -15.22
CA TYR A 230 -45.36 -17.38 -16.00
C TYR A 230 -44.09 -17.61 -15.17
N TRP A 231 -44.18 -18.43 -14.11
CA TRP A 231 -43.09 -18.70 -13.16
C TRP A 231 -41.76 -19.20 -13.79
N TYR A 232 -41.81 -19.83 -14.98
CA TYR A 232 -40.62 -20.35 -15.65
C TYR A 232 -39.65 -19.26 -16.13
N TYR A 233 -40.15 -18.09 -16.58
CA TYR A 233 -39.28 -16.98 -16.97
C TYR A 233 -38.55 -16.41 -15.76
N SER A 234 -39.25 -16.25 -14.63
CA SER A 234 -38.68 -15.77 -13.38
C SER A 234 -37.58 -16.72 -12.86
N LEU A 235 -37.80 -18.04 -12.95
CA LEU A 235 -36.80 -19.02 -12.54
C LEU A 235 -35.54 -18.99 -13.43
N LEU A 236 -35.72 -18.84 -14.74
CA LEU A 236 -34.60 -18.69 -15.68
C LEU A 236 -33.79 -17.42 -15.40
N THR A 237 -34.47 -16.29 -15.14
CA THR A 237 -33.83 -15.03 -14.77
C THR A 237 -33.05 -15.16 -13.46
N LEU A 238 -33.61 -15.82 -12.44
CA LEU A 238 -32.91 -16.09 -11.18
C LEU A 238 -31.64 -16.90 -11.41
N PHE A 239 -31.71 -17.95 -12.24
CA PHE A 239 -30.56 -18.77 -12.59
C PHE A 239 -29.47 -17.94 -13.29
N MET A 240 -29.84 -17.13 -14.28
CA MET A 240 -28.89 -16.26 -14.98
C MET A 240 -28.22 -15.24 -14.05
N LEU A 241 -28.97 -14.64 -13.12
CA LEU A 241 -28.43 -13.72 -12.11
C LEU A 241 -27.39 -14.40 -11.21
N ILE A 242 -27.67 -15.62 -10.74
CA ILE A 242 -26.73 -16.37 -9.88
C ILE A 242 -25.47 -16.75 -10.66
N VAL A 243 -25.60 -17.28 -11.87
CA VAL A 243 -24.45 -17.63 -12.73
C VAL A 243 -23.59 -16.41 -12.99
N PHE A 244 -24.21 -15.26 -13.22
CA PHE A 244 -23.49 -14.01 -13.45
C PHE A 244 -22.67 -13.58 -12.22
N GLU A 245 -23.27 -13.55 -11.02
CA GLU A 245 -22.55 -13.22 -9.78
C GLU A 245 -21.38 -14.19 -9.52
N ILE A 246 -21.55 -15.48 -9.82
CA ILE A 246 -20.48 -16.48 -9.74
C ILE A 246 -19.30 -16.08 -10.65
N THR A 247 -19.56 -15.68 -11.90
CA THR A 247 -18.49 -15.26 -12.82
C THR A 247 -17.77 -13.99 -12.37
N LEU A 248 -18.50 -13.02 -11.82
CA LEU A 248 -17.90 -11.81 -11.24
C LEU A 248 -17.02 -12.12 -10.03
N VAL A 249 -17.47 -12.96 -9.11
CA VAL A 249 -16.69 -13.37 -7.93
C VAL A 249 -15.43 -14.11 -8.36
N GLN A 250 -15.53 -15.01 -9.34
CA GLN A 250 -14.38 -15.73 -9.87
C GLN A 250 -13.36 -14.78 -10.51
N GLN A 251 -13.82 -13.77 -11.24
CA GLN A 251 -12.97 -12.72 -11.80
C GLN A 251 -12.28 -11.90 -10.69
N GLN A 252 -13.02 -11.48 -9.66
CA GLN A 252 -12.50 -10.72 -8.53
C GLN A 252 -11.41 -11.53 -7.78
N LYS A 253 -11.63 -12.83 -7.57
CA LYS A 253 -10.65 -13.73 -6.95
C LYS A 253 -9.37 -13.83 -7.78
N ARG A 254 -9.47 -13.91 -9.11
CA ARG A 254 -8.30 -13.94 -10.01
C ARG A 254 -7.48 -12.65 -9.92
N ASN A 255 -8.15 -11.49 -9.88
CA ASN A 255 -7.48 -10.20 -9.73
C ASN A 255 -6.73 -10.10 -8.39
N MET A 256 -7.33 -10.55 -7.28
CA MET A 256 -6.67 -10.58 -5.96
C MET A 256 -5.47 -11.54 -5.93
N ALA A 257 -5.52 -12.66 -6.66
CA ALA A 257 -4.40 -13.58 -6.77
C ALA A 257 -3.20 -12.98 -7.51
N MET A 258 -3.44 -12.10 -8.49
CA MET A 258 -2.37 -11.37 -9.20
C MET A 258 -1.65 -10.38 -8.27
N ILE A 259 -2.38 -9.64 -7.42
CA ILE A 259 -1.78 -8.72 -6.43
C ILE A 259 -0.91 -9.49 -5.44
N ARG A 260 -1.31 -10.70 -5.04
CA ARG A 260 -0.48 -11.56 -4.16
C ARG A 260 0.88 -11.91 -4.79
N GLN A 261 0.96 -12.05 -6.11
CA GLN A 261 2.23 -12.32 -6.80
C GLN A 261 3.19 -11.12 -6.76
N MET A 262 2.72 -9.91 -6.42
CA MET A 262 3.58 -8.74 -6.18
C MET A 262 4.27 -8.79 -4.81
N GLY A 263 3.89 -9.72 -3.92
CA GLY A 263 4.56 -9.94 -2.65
C GLY A 263 5.87 -10.72 -2.82
N ASN A 264 6.92 -10.28 -2.09
CA ASN A 264 8.24 -10.91 -2.15
C ASN A 264 8.19 -12.34 -1.56
N GLN A 265 8.82 -13.30 -2.25
CA GLN A 265 8.95 -14.67 -1.73
C GLN A 265 10.00 -14.74 -0.61
N PRO A 266 9.80 -15.60 0.42
CA PRO A 266 10.80 -15.80 1.45
C PRO A 266 12.11 -16.36 0.88
N TYR A 267 13.23 -15.83 1.32
CA TYR A 267 14.57 -16.33 0.99
C TYR A 267 15.48 -16.25 2.22
N LYS A 268 16.67 -16.84 2.15
CA LYS A 268 17.59 -16.89 3.29
C LYS A 268 18.53 -15.69 3.33
N ILE A 269 18.63 -15.05 4.49
CA ILE A 269 19.54 -13.94 4.76
C ILE A 269 20.38 -14.20 6.02
N SER A 270 21.63 -13.74 6.03
CA SER A 270 22.51 -13.85 7.19
C SER A 270 22.19 -12.76 8.21
N VAL A 271 21.91 -13.15 9.46
CA VAL A 271 21.58 -12.25 10.57
C VAL A 271 22.45 -12.58 11.77
N TYR A 272 22.86 -11.56 12.54
CA TYR A 272 23.63 -11.72 13.76
C TYR A 272 22.72 -11.91 14.97
N ARG A 273 22.60 -13.15 15.45
CA ARG A 273 21.80 -13.55 16.61
C ARG A 273 22.62 -14.50 17.50
N GLN A 274 22.41 -14.47 18.81
CA GLN A 274 23.13 -15.33 19.76
C GLN A 274 24.66 -15.23 19.60
N ARG A 275 25.17 -14.02 19.33
CA ARG A 275 26.60 -13.70 19.12
C ARG A 275 27.26 -14.40 17.92
N LYS A 276 26.48 -14.96 17.00
CA LYS A 276 26.97 -15.63 15.78
C LYS A 276 26.15 -15.20 14.56
N TRP A 277 26.77 -15.30 13.38
CA TRP A 277 26.05 -15.13 12.11
C TRP A 277 25.31 -16.43 11.78
N ILE A 278 23.98 -16.35 11.66
CA ILE A 278 23.12 -17.47 11.27
C ILE A 278 22.29 -17.08 10.04
N LYS A 279 22.01 -18.05 9.17
CA LYS A 279 21.09 -17.84 8.04
C LYS A 279 19.67 -18.16 8.50
N ILE A 280 18.78 -17.17 8.40
CA ILE A 280 17.36 -17.30 8.71
C ILE A 280 16.52 -16.96 7.49
N ASP A 281 15.25 -17.35 7.50
CA ASP A 281 14.31 -16.93 6.47
C ASP A 281 13.89 -15.47 6.69
N THR A 282 13.65 -14.74 5.60
CA THR A 282 13.29 -13.31 5.66
C THR A 282 11.99 -13.02 6.40
N THR A 283 11.11 -14.01 6.57
CA THR A 283 9.90 -13.91 7.38
C THR A 283 10.17 -13.77 8.87
N ASP A 284 11.34 -14.23 9.32
CA ASP A 284 11.67 -14.31 10.74
C ASP A 284 12.50 -13.10 11.20
N ILE A 285 12.77 -12.13 10.31
CA ILE A 285 13.46 -10.88 10.64
C ILE A 285 12.59 -10.05 11.59
N LEU A 286 13.21 -9.51 12.62
CA LEU A 286 12.58 -8.63 13.60
C LEU A 286 13.29 -7.27 13.59
N PRO A 287 12.58 -6.18 13.92
CA PRO A 287 13.23 -4.91 14.20
C PRO A 287 14.30 -5.09 15.28
N GLY A 288 15.49 -4.51 15.09
CA GLY A 288 16.63 -4.76 15.98
C GLY A 288 17.65 -5.77 15.46
N ASP A 289 17.30 -6.60 14.49
CA ASP A 289 18.25 -7.53 13.88
C ASP A 289 19.32 -6.81 13.08
N LEU A 290 20.54 -7.36 13.15
CA LEU A 290 21.67 -6.93 12.32
C LEU A 290 21.81 -7.89 11.15
N CYS A 291 21.45 -7.42 9.97
CA CYS A 291 21.40 -8.19 8.73
C CYS A 291 22.66 -7.92 7.89
N SER A 292 23.16 -8.97 7.23
CA SER A 292 24.16 -8.85 6.17
C SER A 292 23.45 -8.65 4.83
N VAL A 293 23.70 -7.52 4.21
CA VAL A 293 23.08 -7.05 2.98
C VAL A 293 24.10 -7.16 1.85
N LEU A 294 23.81 -7.97 0.84
CA LEU A 294 24.71 -8.24 -0.28
C LEU A 294 23.94 -8.41 -1.58
N ARG A 295 24.62 -8.16 -2.70
CA ARG A 295 24.10 -8.46 -4.03
C ARG A 295 24.06 -9.97 -4.21
N ASN A 296 22.87 -10.52 -4.41
CA ASN A 296 22.66 -11.95 -4.66
C ASN A 296 22.40 -12.20 -6.15
N ASN A 297 22.89 -13.32 -6.70
CA ASN A 297 22.68 -13.69 -8.12
C ASN A 297 21.21 -13.88 -8.50
N GLU A 298 20.34 -14.14 -7.52
CA GLU A 298 18.90 -14.31 -7.69
C GLU A 298 18.14 -12.96 -7.76
N ASN A 299 18.83 -11.82 -7.63
CA ASN A 299 18.23 -10.48 -7.63
C ASN A 299 17.07 -10.32 -6.62
N ASN A 300 17.19 -10.96 -5.45
CA ASN A 300 16.19 -10.89 -4.40
C ASN A 300 16.06 -9.45 -3.86
N PRO A 301 14.83 -8.90 -3.75
CA PRO A 301 14.60 -7.57 -3.20
C PRO A 301 14.81 -7.56 -1.68
N LEU A 302 15.12 -6.38 -1.14
CA LEU A 302 15.27 -6.18 0.30
C LEU A 302 13.99 -6.54 1.07
N PRO A 303 14.07 -7.28 2.19
CA PRO A 303 12.91 -7.89 2.82
C PRO A 303 12.19 -6.96 3.81
N CYS A 304 12.85 -5.92 4.29
CA CYS A 304 12.34 -4.97 5.27
C CYS A 304 13.10 -3.64 5.16
N ASP A 305 12.63 -2.60 5.85
CA ASP A 305 13.35 -1.33 5.87
C ASP A 305 14.54 -1.44 6.82
N MET A 306 15.74 -1.11 6.37
CA MET A 306 16.97 -1.26 7.14
C MET A 306 17.81 0.03 7.15
N LEU A 307 18.42 0.35 8.27
CA LEU A 307 19.40 1.44 8.41
C LEU A 307 20.80 0.90 8.11
N LEU A 308 21.51 1.50 7.16
CA LEU A 308 22.86 1.08 6.79
C LEU A 308 23.86 1.49 7.87
N LEU A 309 24.43 0.52 8.59
CA LEU A 309 25.42 0.77 9.64
C LEU A 309 26.82 0.87 9.06
N ARG A 310 27.20 -0.10 8.21
CA ARG A 310 28.56 -0.24 7.68
C ARG A 310 28.58 -0.78 6.27
N GLY A 311 29.57 -0.33 5.50
CA GLY A 311 29.66 -0.62 4.07
C GLY A 311 28.75 0.31 3.27
N GLN A 312 29.03 0.42 1.98
CA GLN A 312 28.27 1.27 1.06
C GLN A 312 27.49 0.38 0.10
N CYS A 313 26.30 0.79 -0.28
CA CYS A 313 25.51 0.05 -1.27
C CYS A 313 24.82 0.99 -2.25
N ILE A 314 24.65 0.51 -3.48
CA ILE A 314 23.89 1.17 -4.53
C ILE A 314 22.61 0.38 -4.70
N VAL A 315 21.48 1.06 -4.56
CA VAL A 315 20.15 0.46 -4.60
C VAL A 315 19.32 1.00 -5.75
N ASP A 316 18.54 0.13 -6.36
CA ASP A 316 17.52 0.46 -7.35
C ASP A 316 16.16 0.56 -6.62
N GLU A 317 15.63 1.79 -6.56
CA GLU A 317 14.37 2.13 -5.90
C GLU A 317 13.18 2.23 -6.88
N SER A 318 13.36 1.85 -8.15
CA SER A 318 12.35 1.99 -9.21
C SER A 318 10.99 1.39 -8.87
N MET A 319 10.95 0.29 -8.11
CA MET A 319 9.67 -0.32 -7.68
C MET A 319 8.86 0.53 -6.69
N LEU A 320 9.51 1.42 -5.93
CA LEU A 320 8.87 2.27 -4.93
C LEU A 320 8.68 3.71 -5.41
N THR A 321 9.70 4.30 -6.02
CA THR A 321 9.70 5.71 -6.43
C THR A 321 9.29 5.88 -7.89
N GLY A 322 9.41 4.84 -8.71
CA GLY A 322 9.26 4.93 -10.17
C GLY A 322 10.48 5.54 -10.87
N GLU A 323 11.49 6.01 -10.13
CA GLU A 323 12.72 6.58 -10.69
C GLU A 323 13.68 5.45 -11.10
N SER A 324 14.21 5.50 -12.32
CA SER A 324 15.07 4.41 -12.85
C SER A 324 16.54 4.55 -12.44
N ILE A 325 16.92 5.65 -11.80
CA ILE A 325 18.30 5.96 -11.43
C ILE A 325 18.67 5.25 -10.11
N PRO A 326 19.70 4.39 -10.08
CA PRO A 326 20.18 3.79 -8.84
C PRO A 326 20.72 4.85 -7.88
N GLN A 327 20.32 4.78 -6.61
CA GLN A 327 20.77 5.68 -5.57
C GLN A 327 21.90 5.05 -4.75
N MET A 328 22.96 5.83 -4.51
CA MET A 328 24.04 5.44 -3.60
C MET A 328 23.61 5.73 -2.15
N LYS A 329 23.83 4.77 -1.27
CA LYS A 329 23.51 4.84 0.16
C LYS A 329 24.78 4.74 0.99
N GLU A 330 24.85 5.58 2.00
CA GLU A 330 26.03 5.76 2.85
C GLU A 330 25.80 5.21 4.26
N PRO A 331 26.81 4.59 4.89
CA PRO A 331 26.70 4.11 6.26
C PRO A 331 26.65 5.27 7.26
N ILE A 332 25.93 5.09 8.37
CA ILE A 332 25.88 6.10 9.44
C ILE A 332 27.20 6.24 10.22
N GLU A 333 28.15 5.31 10.05
CA GLU A 333 29.46 5.32 10.73
C GLU A 333 30.28 6.59 10.46
N SER A 334 30.06 7.27 9.33
CA SER A 334 30.76 8.52 8.99
C SER A 334 30.14 9.78 9.60
N ILE A 335 29.05 9.65 10.38
CA ILE A 335 28.28 10.77 10.93
C ILE A 335 28.47 10.86 12.45
N ASP A 336 28.35 12.08 12.99
CA ASP A 336 28.41 12.33 14.44
C ASP A 336 27.42 11.45 15.21
N GLU A 337 27.95 10.65 16.15
CA GLU A 337 27.20 9.63 16.90
C GLU A 337 26.08 10.21 17.79
N SER A 338 26.16 11.50 18.13
CA SER A 338 25.19 12.20 18.99
C SER A 338 23.91 12.61 18.26
N THR A 339 23.88 12.52 16.93
CA THR A 339 22.71 12.88 16.14
C THR A 339 21.56 11.89 16.32
N ILE A 340 20.34 12.41 16.40
CA ILE A 340 19.11 11.63 16.54
C ILE A 340 18.64 11.22 15.16
N PHE A 341 18.33 9.94 14.97
CA PHE A 341 17.80 9.47 13.71
C PHE A 341 16.41 10.06 13.46
N ASP A 342 16.24 10.62 12.27
CA ASP A 342 14.98 11.12 11.74
C ASP A 342 14.79 10.56 10.33
N LEU A 343 13.70 9.84 10.13
CA LEU A 343 13.41 9.16 8.87
C LEU A 343 13.26 10.13 7.71
N GLU A 344 12.72 11.34 7.92
CA GLU A 344 12.50 12.30 6.84
C GLU A 344 13.81 12.89 6.32
N ARG A 345 14.75 13.18 7.22
CA ARG A 345 16.04 13.80 6.88
C ARG A 345 17.08 12.78 6.45
N HIS A 346 17.18 11.67 7.17
CA HIS A 346 18.24 10.68 7.00
C HIS A 346 17.81 9.48 6.14
N GLY A 347 16.50 9.27 5.94
CA GLY A 347 15.96 8.13 5.21
C GLY A 347 16.49 8.02 3.78
N LYS A 348 16.60 9.15 3.07
CA LYS A 348 17.01 9.13 1.66
C LYS A 348 18.45 8.65 1.45
N LEU A 349 19.37 8.91 2.39
CA LEU A 349 20.80 8.58 2.23
C LEU A 349 21.21 7.31 2.97
N HIS A 350 20.59 7.01 4.11
CA HIS A 350 21.06 5.96 5.03
C HIS A 350 20.11 4.77 5.16
N VAL A 351 18.86 4.88 4.67
CA VAL A 351 17.87 3.80 4.78
C VAL A 351 17.73 3.07 3.45
N LEU A 352 17.73 1.75 3.57
CA LEU A 352 17.43 0.78 2.51
C LEU A 352 15.97 0.37 2.65
N SER A 353 15.14 0.72 1.68
CA SER A 353 13.69 0.47 1.73
C SER A 353 13.34 -0.96 1.30
N ALA A 354 12.34 -1.57 1.93
CA ALA A 354 11.82 -2.88 1.55
C ALA A 354 11.33 -2.88 0.09
N GLY A 355 11.59 -3.95 -0.67
CA GLY A 355 11.21 -4.07 -2.08
C GLY A 355 12.21 -3.48 -3.08
N THR A 356 13.22 -2.73 -2.61
CA THR A 356 14.31 -2.23 -3.47
C THR A 356 15.37 -3.29 -3.71
N LYS A 357 16.13 -3.16 -4.80
CA LYS A 357 17.16 -4.15 -5.18
C LYS A 357 18.55 -3.60 -4.98
N ILE A 358 19.47 -4.41 -4.47
CA ILE A 358 20.88 -4.01 -4.32
C ILE A 358 21.58 -4.28 -5.64
N VAL A 359 21.98 -3.21 -6.32
CA VAL A 359 22.74 -3.28 -7.57
C VAL A 359 24.20 -3.58 -7.28
N GLN A 360 24.77 -2.93 -6.26
CA GLN A 360 26.16 -3.08 -5.86
C GLN A 360 26.30 -2.91 -4.35
N HIS A 361 27.31 -3.57 -3.78
CA HIS A 361 27.69 -3.39 -2.40
C HIS A 361 29.22 -3.36 -2.29
N THR A 362 29.73 -2.58 -1.34
CA THR A 362 31.14 -2.49 -0.99
C THR A 362 31.29 -2.90 0.48
N PRO A 363 32.06 -3.97 0.78
CA PRO A 363 32.24 -4.43 2.15
C PRO A 363 32.93 -3.38 3.01
N PRO A 364 32.69 -3.37 4.33
CA PRO A 364 33.41 -2.49 5.25
C PRO A 364 34.93 -2.74 5.22
N ALA A 365 35.72 -1.67 5.29
CA ALA A 365 37.18 -1.72 5.14
C ALA A 365 37.84 -2.62 6.20
N LYS A 366 38.85 -3.40 5.79
CA LYS A 366 39.49 -4.40 6.69
C LYS A 366 40.15 -3.77 7.92
N MET A 367 40.60 -2.51 7.84
CA MET A 367 41.32 -1.80 8.91
C MET A 367 40.43 -1.08 9.94
N GLN A 368 39.12 -0.93 9.69
CA GLN A 368 38.20 -0.34 10.68
C GLN A 368 37.75 -1.42 11.69
N GLY A 369 37.90 -1.12 12.99
CA GLY A 369 37.50 -2.03 14.07
C GLY A 369 35.97 -2.12 14.20
N GLY A 370 35.43 -3.33 14.40
CA GLY A 370 34.01 -3.57 14.71
C GLY A 370 33.44 -4.77 13.94
N MET A 371 32.12 -4.95 13.96
CA MET A 371 31.49 -6.18 13.47
C MET A 371 31.66 -6.33 11.95
N LYS A 372 31.88 -7.58 11.51
CA LYS A 372 31.99 -7.98 10.09
C LYS A 372 31.13 -9.20 9.85
N ALA A 373 30.45 -9.22 8.71
CA ALA A 373 29.72 -10.38 8.24
C ALA A 373 30.68 -11.39 7.59
N GLY A 374 30.42 -12.69 7.78
CA GLY A 374 31.25 -13.76 7.21
C GLY A 374 31.17 -13.88 5.68
N ASP A 375 30.18 -13.25 5.07
CA ASP A 375 29.89 -13.24 3.63
C ASP A 375 30.33 -11.96 2.92
N ASN A 376 31.09 -11.08 3.59
CA ASN A 376 31.51 -9.76 3.07
C ASN A 376 30.34 -8.85 2.66
N GLY A 377 29.15 -9.02 3.24
CA GLY A 377 28.04 -8.07 3.03
C GLY A 377 28.20 -6.78 3.83
N CYS A 378 27.40 -5.77 3.45
CA CYS A 378 27.18 -4.56 4.25
C CYS A 378 26.36 -4.91 5.49
N ILE A 379 26.56 -4.20 6.59
CA ILE A 379 25.81 -4.43 7.84
C ILE A 379 24.71 -3.40 7.92
N ALA A 380 23.47 -3.87 8.06
CA ALA A 380 22.31 -3.02 8.22
C ALA A 380 21.47 -3.45 9.43
N TYR A 381 20.81 -2.48 10.07
CA TYR A 381 19.93 -2.66 11.21
C TYR A 381 18.47 -2.65 10.76
N ALA A 382 17.69 -3.69 11.07
CA ALA A 382 16.28 -3.74 10.70
C ALA A 382 15.46 -2.70 11.51
N LEU A 383 14.84 -1.74 10.81
CA LEU A 383 14.02 -0.68 11.42
C LEU A 383 12.56 -1.08 11.52
N ARG A 384 11.95 -1.44 10.38
CA ARG A 384 10.52 -1.77 10.27
C ARG A 384 10.36 -3.06 9.49
N THR A 385 9.36 -3.85 9.86
CA THR A 385 9.04 -5.14 9.24
C THR A 385 7.55 -5.22 8.88
N GLY A 386 7.20 -6.13 7.96
CA GLY A 386 5.84 -6.42 7.54
C GLY A 386 5.13 -5.23 6.88
N PHE A 387 3.84 -5.06 7.18
CA PHE A 387 2.99 -3.99 6.63
C PHE A 387 3.38 -2.58 7.10
N SER A 388 4.31 -2.43 8.04
CA SER A 388 4.80 -1.13 8.52
C SER A 388 5.95 -0.56 7.67
N THR A 389 6.54 -1.38 6.79
CA THR A 389 7.60 -0.97 5.85
C THR A 389 7.10 -0.02 4.77
N SER A 390 7.99 0.63 4.02
CA SER A 390 7.61 1.48 2.88
C SER A 390 6.76 0.72 1.84
N GLN A 391 7.21 -0.49 1.43
CA GLN A 391 6.45 -1.37 0.52
C GLN A 391 5.15 -1.87 1.15
N GLY A 392 5.21 -2.30 2.42
CA GLY A 392 4.06 -2.82 3.15
C GLY A 392 2.94 -1.79 3.33
N LYS A 393 3.29 -0.52 3.59
CA LYS A 393 2.33 0.58 3.66
C LYS A 393 1.65 0.81 2.31
N LEU A 394 2.40 0.79 1.20
CA LEU A 394 1.82 0.91 -0.14
C LEU A 394 0.81 -0.22 -0.40
N LEU A 395 1.18 -1.46 -0.11
CA LEU A 395 0.28 -2.62 -0.23
C LEU A 395 -0.94 -2.51 0.69
N LYS A 396 -0.76 -2.06 1.94
CA LYS A 396 -1.87 -1.82 2.89
C LYS A 396 -2.85 -0.78 2.32
N THR A 397 -2.35 0.32 1.78
CA THR A 397 -3.17 1.37 1.16
C THR A 397 -3.96 0.81 -0.02
N ILE A 398 -3.33 0.04 -0.90
CA ILE A 398 -4.01 -0.61 -2.05
C ILE A 398 -5.14 -1.54 -1.58
N LEU A 399 -4.93 -2.29 -0.50
CA LEU A 399 -5.90 -3.29 -0.02
C LEU A 399 -7.04 -2.70 0.82
N TYR A 400 -6.76 -1.69 1.66
CA TYR A 400 -7.67 -1.24 2.72
C TYR A 400 -8.07 0.24 2.67
N SER A 401 -7.28 1.13 2.05
CA SER A 401 -7.58 2.58 2.03
C SER A 401 -8.55 2.97 0.92
N VAL A 402 -8.74 2.11 -0.08
CA VAL A 402 -9.67 2.39 -1.18
C VAL A 402 -11.12 2.33 -0.68
N LYS A 403 -11.75 3.50 -0.47
CA LYS A 403 -13.21 3.57 -0.43
C LYS A 403 -13.69 2.90 -1.70
N ARG A 404 -14.51 1.84 -1.58
CA ARG A 404 -15.22 1.32 -2.74
C ARG A 404 -16.04 2.48 -3.28
N VAL A 405 -15.60 3.05 -4.39
CA VAL A 405 -16.38 4.01 -5.16
C VAL A 405 -17.49 3.18 -5.78
N THR A 406 -18.51 2.91 -4.98
CA THR A 406 -19.73 2.26 -5.44
C THR A 406 -20.42 3.23 -6.38
N ALA A 407 -21.03 2.71 -7.44
CA ALA A 407 -21.88 3.46 -8.35
C ALA A 407 -23.16 4.05 -7.71
N ASN A 408 -23.30 3.96 -6.38
CA ASN A 408 -24.34 4.59 -5.58
C ASN A 408 -24.10 6.10 -5.49
N ASN A 409 -24.16 6.76 -6.65
CA ASN A 409 -24.13 8.20 -6.76
C ASN A 409 -25.53 8.75 -6.46
N LEU A 410 -25.56 9.95 -5.88
CA LEU A 410 -26.79 10.70 -5.63
C LEU A 410 -27.62 10.86 -6.91
N GLU A 411 -26.95 10.99 -8.07
CA GLU A 411 -27.56 11.01 -9.40
C GLU A 411 -28.38 9.74 -9.71
N THR A 412 -27.83 8.55 -9.41
CA THR A 412 -28.53 7.27 -9.62
C THR A 412 -29.76 7.16 -8.73
N PHE A 413 -29.67 7.60 -7.47
CA PHE A 413 -30.82 7.62 -6.56
C PHE A 413 -31.91 8.59 -7.04
N LEU A 414 -31.52 9.79 -7.49
CA LEU A 414 -32.46 10.76 -8.07
C LEU A 414 -33.13 10.21 -9.34
N PHE A 415 -32.38 9.52 -10.20
CA PHE A 415 -32.91 8.89 -11.40
C PHE A 415 -33.90 7.77 -11.08
N ILE A 416 -33.58 6.87 -10.15
CA ILE A 416 -34.49 5.81 -9.69
C ILE A 416 -35.74 6.43 -9.06
N LEU A 417 -35.59 7.46 -8.23
CA LEU A 417 -36.71 8.17 -7.62
C LEU A 417 -37.63 8.79 -8.69
N PHE A 418 -37.04 9.39 -9.73
CA PHE A 418 -37.77 9.96 -10.86
C PHE A 418 -38.59 8.89 -11.60
N LEU A 419 -37.98 7.74 -11.94
CA LEU A 419 -38.71 6.64 -12.60
C LEU A 419 -39.79 6.04 -11.70
N LEU A 420 -39.54 5.95 -10.38
CA LEU A 420 -40.50 5.44 -9.41
C LEU A 420 -41.74 6.32 -9.32
N ILE A 421 -41.62 7.65 -9.48
CA ILE A 421 -42.78 8.56 -9.55
C ILE A 421 -43.69 8.18 -10.74
N PHE A 422 -43.13 7.95 -11.93
CA PHE A 422 -43.90 7.54 -13.10
C PHE A 422 -44.55 6.17 -12.91
N ALA A 423 -43.84 5.23 -12.31
CA ALA A 423 -44.37 3.90 -12.04
C ALA A 423 -45.49 3.92 -11.01
N VAL A 424 -45.40 4.75 -9.97
CA VAL A 424 -46.48 4.95 -8.99
C VAL A 424 -47.72 5.55 -9.67
N ILE A 425 -47.54 6.53 -10.57
CA ILE A 425 -48.66 7.10 -11.35
C ILE A 425 -49.31 6.03 -12.23
N ALA A 426 -48.51 5.26 -12.98
CA ALA A 426 -49.00 4.19 -13.84
C ALA A 426 -49.70 3.08 -13.05
N ALA A 427 -49.09 2.61 -11.95
CA ALA A 427 -49.67 1.59 -11.07
C ALA A 427 -50.97 2.08 -10.43
N SER A 428 -51.04 3.35 -10.02
CA SER A 428 -52.26 3.96 -9.48
C SER A 428 -53.37 4.04 -10.53
N TYR A 429 -53.04 4.42 -11.77
CA TYR A 429 -53.99 4.46 -12.87
C TYR A 429 -54.55 3.05 -13.17
N VAL A 430 -53.68 2.05 -13.30
CA VAL A 430 -54.07 0.64 -13.52
C VAL A 430 -54.93 0.14 -12.37
N TRP A 431 -54.60 0.48 -11.12
CA TRP A 431 -55.40 0.11 -9.96
C TRP A 431 -56.81 0.71 -10.01
N ILE A 432 -56.92 2.01 -10.29
CA ILE A 432 -58.21 2.72 -10.35
C ILE A 432 -59.07 2.17 -11.49
N GLU A 433 -58.51 2.04 -12.69
CA GLU A 433 -59.27 1.55 -13.86
C GLU A 433 -59.61 0.06 -13.71
N GLY A 434 -58.66 -0.74 -13.23
CA GLY A 434 -58.86 -2.18 -13.01
C GLY A 434 -59.88 -2.50 -11.92
N THR A 435 -60.07 -1.61 -10.94
CA THR A 435 -61.10 -1.77 -9.89
C THR A 435 -62.51 -1.41 -10.41
N LYS A 436 -62.64 -0.67 -11.52
CA LYS A 436 -63.95 -0.39 -12.15
C LYS A 436 -64.58 -1.63 -12.77
N ASP A 437 -63.78 -2.63 -13.16
CA ASP A 437 -64.26 -3.91 -13.69
C ASP A 437 -64.45 -4.93 -12.54
N PRO A 438 -65.69 -5.15 -12.04
CA PRO A 438 -65.94 -6.07 -10.92
C PRO A 438 -65.69 -7.56 -11.25
N LYS A 439 -65.47 -7.90 -12.52
CA LYS A 439 -65.15 -9.27 -12.97
C LYS A 439 -63.67 -9.62 -12.85
N ARG A 440 -62.79 -8.63 -12.62
CA ARG A 440 -61.34 -8.86 -12.51
C ARG A 440 -60.97 -9.32 -11.10
N ASN A 441 -60.05 -10.28 -11.02
CA ASN A 441 -59.52 -10.74 -9.75
C ASN A 441 -58.60 -9.66 -9.15
N ARG A 442 -58.95 -9.16 -7.96
CA ARG A 442 -58.16 -8.14 -7.23
C ARG A 442 -56.74 -8.60 -6.91
N TYR A 443 -56.52 -9.91 -6.73
CA TYR A 443 -55.20 -10.48 -6.53
C TYR A 443 -54.31 -10.32 -7.77
N LYS A 444 -54.85 -10.60 -8.96
CA LYS A 444 -54.13 -10.42 -10.24
C LYS A 444 -53.81 -8.95 -10.49
N LEU A 445 -54.76 -8.05 -10.20
CA LEU A 445 -54.54 -6.60 -10.30
C LEU A 445 -53.43 -6.12 -9.35
N PHE A 446 -53.36 -6.64 -8.12
CA PHE A 446 -52.30 -6.32 -7.17
C PHE A 446 -50.93 -6.78 -7.65
N ILE A 447 -50.83 -7.99 -8.22
CA ILE A 447 -49.59 -8.50 -8.83
C ILE A 447 -49.18 -7.62 -10.01
N GLU A 448 -50.10 -7.26 -10.91
CA GLU A 448 -49.82 -6.39 -12.07
C GLU A 448 -49.30 -5.01 -11.62
N CYS A 449 -49.92 -4.37 -10.62
CA CYS A 449 -49.45 -3.12 -10.05
C CYS A 449 -48.07 -3.24 -9.40
N THR A 450 -47.81 -4.35 -8.69
CA THR A 450 -46.51 -4.63 -8.08
C THR A 450 -45.44 -4.87 -9.15
N LEU A 451 -45.79 -5.56 -10.24
CA LEU A 451 -44.90 -5.82 -11.36
C LEU A 451 -44.43 -4.53 -12.02
N ILE A 452 -45.34 -3.56 -12.25
CA ILE A 452 -45.01 -2.23 -12.77
C ILE A 452 -43.99 -1.51 -11.88
N LEU A 453 -44.15 -1.59 -10.55
CA LEU A 453 -43.21 -0.96 -9.61
C LEU A 453 -41.84 -1.65 -9.61
N THR A 454 -41.82 -2.98 -9.65
CA THR A 454 -40.57 -3.77 -9.64
C THR A 454 -39.80 -3.69 -10.96
N SER A 455 -40.48 -3.49 -12.10
CA SER A 455 -39.83 -3.38 -13.42
C SER A 455 -39.08 -2.06 -13.65
N VAL A 456 -39.25 -1.08 -12.75
CA VAL A 456 -38.56 0.23 -12.83
C VAL A 456 -37.05 0.10 -12.73
N VAL A 457 -36.59 -0.86 -11.93
CA VAL A 457 -35.17 -1.08 -11.69
C VAL A 457 -34.76 -2.31 -12.48
N PRO A 458 -34.22 -2.15 -13.70
CA PRO A 458 -33.77 -3.28 -14.49
C PRO A 458 -32.68 -4.04 -13.71
N PRO A 459 -32.83 -5.37 -13.52
CA PRO A 459 -31.81 -6.16 -12.87
C PRO A 459 -30.49 -6.18 -13.66
N GLU A 460 -30.51 -5.81 -14.94
CA GLU A 460 -29.33 -5.78 -15.81
C GLU A 460 -28.39 -4.59 -15.54
N LEU A 461 -28.82 -3.56 -14.79
CA LEU A 461 -28.10 -2.28 -14.76
C LEU A 461 -26.70 -2.35 -14.08
N PRO A 462 -26.51 -2.99 -12.91
CA PRO A 462 -25.15 -3.16 -12.36
C PRO A 462 -24.30 -4.16 -13.12
N ILE A 463 -24.95 -5.08 -13.84
CA ILE A 463 -24.29 -6.04 -14.72
C ILE A 463 -23.66 -5.29 -15.90
N GLU A 464 -24.45 -4.45 -16.56
CA GLU A 464 -24.00 -3.60 -17.66
C GLU A 464 -22.81 -2.73 -17.23
N LEU A 465 -22.90 -2.10 -16.06
CA LEU A 465 -21.81 -1.27 -15.54
C LEU A 465 -20.53 -2.09 -15.31
N SER A 466 -20.65 -3.27 -14.70
CA SER A 466 -19.49 -4.14 -14.42
C SER A 466 -18.84 -4.65 -15.70
N LEU A 467 -19.65 -5.00 -16.70
CA LEU A 467 -19.18 -5.45 -18.01
C LEU A 467 -18.50 -4.31 -18.78
N ALA A 468 -19.07 -3.11 -18.76
CA ALA A 468 -18.50 -1.92 -19.37
C ALA A 468 -17.12 -1.59 -18.77
N VAL A 469 -16.99 -1.59 -17.44
CA VAL A 469 -15.71 -1.36 -16.76
C VAL A 469 -14.69 -2.44 -17.10
N ASN A 470 -15.09 -3.72 -17.11
CA ASN A 470 -14.18 -4.82 -17.44
C ASN A 470 -13.72 -4.78 -18.90
N THR A 471 -14.61 -4.40 -19.82
CA THR A 471 -14.26 -4.25 -21.25
C THR A 471 -13.26 -3.11 -21.43
N SER A 472 -13.48 -1.98 -20.76
CA SER A 472 -12.54 -0.85 -20.72
C SER A 472 -11.18 -1.25 -20.13
N LEU A 473 -11.17 -2.05 -19.06
CA LEU A 473 -9.93 -2.57 -18.46
C LEU A 473 -9.15 -3.43 -19.47
N ILE A 474 -9.82 -4.37 -20.15
CA ILE A 474 -9.17 -5.21 -21.18
C ILE A 474 -8.61 -4.35 -22.32
N ALA A 475 -9.33 -3.31 -22.74
CA ALA A 475 -8.85 -2.38 -23.76
C ALA A 475 -7.60 -1.61 -23.30
N LEU A 476 -7.57 -1.14 -22.06
CA LEU A 476 -6.42 -0.44 -21.46
C LEU A 476 -5.20 -1.35 -21.29
N VAL A 477 -5.40 -2.61 -20.90
CA VAL A 477 -4.30 -3.59 -20.78
C VAL A 477 -3.66 -3.88 -22.13
N LYS A 478 -4.43 -3.89 -23.22
CA LYS A 478 -3.85 -4.01 -24.58
C LYS A 478 -2.94 -2.83 -24.95
N LEU A 479 -3.11 -1.68 -24.30
CA LEU A 479 -2.25 -0.50 -24.42
C LEU A 479 -1.15 -0.47 -23.34
N LEU A 480 -0.94 -1.57 -22.60
CA LEU A 480 -0.01 -1.67 -21.47
C LEU A 480 -0.33 -0.70 -20.31
N ILE A 481 -1.57 -0.22 -20.23
CA ILE A 481 -2.07 0.61 -19.12
C ILE A 481 -2.78 -0.31 -18.12
N TYR A 482 -2.16 -0.51 -16.97
CA TYR A 482 -2.68 -1.39 -15.92
C TYR A 482 -3.42 -0.58 -14.86
N CYS A 483 -4.74 -0.68 -14.84
CA CYS A 483 -5.56 -0.01 -13.85
C CYS A 483 -5.62 -0.81 -12.55
N THR A 484 -5.16 -0.21 -11.45
CA THR A 484 -5.31 -0.75 -10.10
C THR A 484 -6.73 -0.60 -9.55
N GLU A 485 -7.43 0.47 -9.95
CA GLU A 485 -8.80 0.78 -9.51
C GLU A 485 -9.78 0.95 -10.72
N PRO A 486 -10.46 -0.12 -11.16
CA PRO A 486 -11.29 -0.09 -12.37
C PRO A 486 -12.48 0.88 -12.31
N PHE A 487 -13.07 1.07 -11.13
CA PHE A 487 -14.20 1.99 -10.96
C PHE A 487 -13.80 3.48 -11.03
N ARG A 488 -12.49 3.79 -11.09
CA ARG A 488 -12.01 5.15 -11.38
C ARG A 488 -11.96 5.49 -12.86
N ILE A 489 -12.05 4.51 -13.76
CA ILE A 489 -11.96 4.73 -15.21
C ILE A 489 -12.95 5.82 -15.69
N PRO A 490 -14.24 5.84 -15.27
CA PRO A 490 -15.16 6.90 -15.68
C PRO A 490 -14.78 8.31 -15.22
N PHE A 491 -14.02 8.43 -14.11
CA PHE A 491 -13.59 9.73 -13.59
C PHE A 491 -12.48 10.35 -14.43
N ALA A 492 -11.71 9.55 -15.19
CA ALA A 492 -10.72 10.07 -16.12
C ALA A 492 -11.35 10.98 -17.19
N GLY A 493 -12.63 10.79 -17.52
CA GLY A 493 -13.39 11.68 -18.41
C GLY A 493 -13.89 12.97 -17.76
N LYS A 494 -13.79 13.11 -16.43
CA LYS A 494 -14.21 14.29 -15.65
C LYS A 494 -13.02 15.08 -15.08
N VAL A 495 -11.82 14.88 -15.62
CA VAL A 495 -10.61 15.56 -15.13
C VAL A 495 -10.58 16.98 -15.66
N ASP A 496 -10.57 17.96 -14.74
CA ASP A 496 -10.44 19.39 -15.08
C ASP A 496 -8.98 19.88 -15.08
N ILE A 497 -8.12 19.24 -14.28
CA ILE A 497 -6.72 19.64 -14.07
C ILE A 497 -5.83 18.41 -14.24
N CYS A 498 -4.93 18.46 -15.21
CA CYS A 498 -3.88 17.46 -15.40
C CYS A 498 -2.56 17.99 -14.83
N CYS A 499 -2.17 17.47 -13.66
CA CYS A 499 -0.85 17.73 -13.10
C CYS A 499 0.16 16.79 -13.75
N PHE A 500 1.25 17.34 -14.28
CA PHE A 500 2.37 16.56 -14.79
C PHE A 500 3.56 16.72 -13.85
N ASP A 501 4.18 15.60 -13.48
CA ASP A 501 5.52 15.65 -12.92
C ASP A 501 6.54 15.93 -14.04
N LYS A 502 7.67 16.55 -13.70
CA LYS A 502 8.70 16.87 -14.69
C LYS A 502 9.59 15.65 -14.94
N THR A 503 10.32 15.24 -13.91
CA THR A 503 11.33 14.19 -14.00
C THR A 503 10.64 12.82 -14.15
N GLY A 504 11.14 11.95 -15.03
CA GLY A 504 10.54 10.65 -15.31
C GLY A 504 9.20 10.66 -16.05
N THR A 505 8.58 11.82 -16.28
CA THR A 505 7.29 11.95 -16.99
C THR A 505 7.39 12.84 -18.23
N LEU A 506 7.72 14.14 -18.06
CA LEU A 506 7.90 15.06 -19.20
C LEU A 506 9.31 14.98 -19.79
N THR A 507 10.30 14.70 -18.95
CA THR A 507 11.70 14.51 -19.35
C THR A 507 12.14 13.09 -19.06
N SER A 508 13.03 12.55 -19.89
CA SER A 508 13.73 11.30 -19.57
C SER A 508 14.57 11.46 -18.29
N ASP A 509 14.74 10.35 -17.57
CA ASP A 509 15.69 10.27 -16.45
C ASP A 509 17.15 10.33 -16.94
N ASP A 510 17.38 10.06 -18.23
CA ASP A 510 18.70 10.14 -18.84
C ASP A 510 19.14 11.59 -19.00
N LEU A 511 20.29 11.90 -18.40
CA LEU A 511 20.96 13.18 -18.55
C LEU A 511 21.76 13.17 -19.86
N VAL A 512 21.57 14.20 -20.68
CA VAL A 512 22.31 14.40 -21.93
C VAL A 512 23.27 15.56 -21.76
N VAL A 513 24.52 15.37 -22.13
CA VAL A 513 25.53 16.43 -22.05
C VAL A 513 25.51 17.25 -23.33
N GLU A 514 25.08 18.51 -23.23
CA GLU A 514 25.03 19.46 -24.35
C GLU A 514 26.43 19.84 -24.85
N GLY A 515 27.38 20.07 -23.94
CA GLY A 515 28.73 20.50 -24.29
C GLY A 515 29.45 21.18 -23.13
N VAL A 516 30.57 21.85 -23.45
CA VAL A 516 31.32 22.67 -22.50
C VAL A 516 31.22 24.14 -22.89
N ALA A 517 30.87 24.99 -21.92
CA ALA A 517 30.71 26.43 -22.10
C ALA A 517 31.77 27.21 -21.30
N GLY A 518 31.99 28.48 -21.66
CA GLY A 518 32.89 29.41 -20.95
C GLY A 518 34.37 29.31 -21.34
N ILE A 519 34.74 28.36 -22.19
CA ILE A 519 36.11 28.14 -22.68
C ILE A 519 36.53 29.20 -23.72
N GLN A 520 35.59 29.66 -24.53
CA GLN A 520 35.77 30.71 -25.54
C GLN A 520 34.87 31.89 -25.15
N ASP A 521 35.12 33.07 -25.72
CA ASP A 521 34.30 34.28 -25.51
C ASP A 521 32.84 34.17 -26.04
N SER A 522 32.39 32.98 -26.43
CA SER A 522 31.02 32.67 -26.85
C SER A 522 30.25 31.94 -25.76
N ASP A 523 29.01 32.35 -25.50
CA ASP A 523 28.11 31.70 -24.53
C ASP A 523 27.56 30.35 -25.00
N ASP A 524 27.68 30.02 -26.30
CA ASP A 524 27.17 28.77 -26.85
C ASP A 524 28.05 27.57 -26.42
N PRO A 525 27.45 26.47 -25.94
CA PRO A 525 28.21 25.28 -25.53
C PRO A 525 28.87 24.60 -26.72
N ILE A 526 30.15 24.24 -26.57
CA ILE A 526 30.90 23.49 -27.57
C ILE A 526 30.56 22.00 -27.40
N PRO A 527 30.01 21.30 -28.43
CA PRO A 527 29.70 19.88 -28.33
C PRO A 527 30.95 19.05 -28.01
N LEU A 528 30.81 18.02 -27.17
CA LEU A 528 31.96 17.20 -26.73
C LEU A 528 32.71 16.51 -27.86
N SER A 529 32.04 16.22 -28.98
CA SER A 529 32.66 15.66 -30.18
C SER A 529 33.71 16.58 -30.84
N LYS A 530 33.68 17.89 -30.55
CA LYS A 530 34.62 18.90 -31.08
C LYS A 530 35.69 19.31 -30.06
N ILE A 531 35.71 18.71 -28.86
CA ILE A 531 36.63 19.06 -27.75
C ILE A 531 38.06 18.54 -27.97
N ASP A 532 38.34 17.83 -29.07
CA ASP A 532 39.71 17.45 -29.44
C ASP A 532 40.70 18.62 -29.54
N VAL A 533 40.19 19.86 -29.54
CA VAL A 533 40.97 21.10 -29.58
C VAL A 533 41.53 21.52 -28.20
N GLN A 534 41.10 20.93 -27.06
CA GLN A 534 41.60 21.32 -25.72
C GLN A 534 41.84 20.12 -24.77
N LEU A 535 43.10 19.69 -24.69
CA LEU A 535 43.56 18.54 -23.86
C LEU A 535 43.21 18.64 -22.36
N PRO A 536 43.33 19.79 -21.65
CA PRO A 536 43.15 19.83 -20.20
C PRO A 536 41.70 19.55 -19.75
N VAL A 537 40.71 20.14 -20.42
CA VAL A 537 39.29 19.96 -20.08
C VAL A 537 38.86 18.51 -20.31
N LYS A 538 39.28 17.94 -21.45
CA LYS A 538 39.05 16.52 -21.75
C LYS A 538 39.67 15.63 -20.67
N GLN A 539 40.90 15.93 -20.21
CA GLN A 539 41.55 15.18 -19.13
C GLN A 539 40.78 15.26 -17.81
N VAL A 540 40.28 16.43 -17.41
CA VAL A 540 39.49 16.58 -16.18
C VAL A 540 38.18 15.79 -16.25
N LEU A 541 37.43 15.91 -17.35
CA LEU A 541 36.17 15.18 -17.53
C LEU A 541 36.38 13.66 -17.58
N LEU A 542 37.49 13.19 -18.16
CA LEU A 542 37.83 11.76 -18.23
C LEU A 542 38.32 11.18 -16.91
N THR A 543 39.02 11.95 -16.07
CA THR A 543 39.70 11.41 -14.88
C THR A 543 38.97 11.72 -13.57
N CYS A 544 38.29 12.87 -13.49
CA CYS A 544 37.58 13.30 -12.30
C CYS A 544 36.16 12.71 -12.28
N HIS A 545 36.02 11.42 -11.97
CA HIS A 545 34.72 10.77 -11.79
C HIS A 545 34.78 9.70 -10.69
N ALA A 546 33.62 9.39 -10.12
CA ALA A 546 33.42 8.32 -9.15
C ALA A 546 32.86 7.03 -9.79
N LEU A 547 32.71 7.01 -11.13
CA LEU A 547 32.25 5.82 -11.87
C LEU A 547 33.13 4.59 -11.63
N ALA A 548 32.46 3.43 -11.54
CA ALA A 548 33.07 2.11 -11.46
C ALA A 548 32.49 1.18 -12.52
N ASN A 549 33.24 0.16 -12.94
CA ASN A 549 32.76 -0.86 -13.88
C ASN A 549 32.36 -2.13 -13.13
N LEU A 550 31.11 -2.56 -13.31
CA LEU A 550 30.58 -3.80 -12.79
C LEU A 550 30.06 -4.65 -13.96
N ASP A 551 30.64 -5.83 -14.15
CA ASP A 551 30.18 -6.81 -15.15
C ASP A 551 30.05 -6.30 -16.60
N GLY A 552 30.82 -5.28 -16.96
CA GLY A 552 30.80 -4.68 -18.30
C GLY A 552 29.98 -3.39 -18.39
N ASP A 553 29.16 -3.10 -17.37
CA ASP A 553 28.38 -1.87 -17.28
C ASP A 553 29.02 -0.84 -16.35
N ILE A 554 28.91 0.43 -16.76
CA ILE A 554 29.38 1.57 -15.97
C ILE A 554 28.28 1.97 -14.97
N ILE A 555 28.65 2.02 -13.70
CA ILE A 555 27.79 2.37 -12.57
C ILE A 555 28.36 3.61 -11.88
N GLY A 556 27.49 4.54 -11.51
CA GLY A 556 27.81 5.76 -10.79
C GLY A 556 26.79 6.85 -11.10
N ASP A 557 27.15 8.10 -10.80
CA ASP A 557 26.29 9.26 -11.06
C ASP A 557 25.93 9.36 -12.56
N PRO A 558 24.63 9.47 -12.92
CA PRO A 558 24.20 9.63 -14.31
C PRO A 558 24.86 10.79 -15.04
N LEU A 559 25.17 11.90 -14.36
CA LEU A 559 25.88 13.04 -14.95
C LEU A 559 27.28 12.64 -15.42
N GLU A 560 28.01 11.90 -14.58
CA GLU A 560 29.34 11.41 -14.90
C GLU A 560 29.28 10.37 -16.01
N LYS A 561 28.31 9.45 -15.93
CA LYS A 561 28.11 8.39 -16.92
C LYS A 561 27.79 8.99 -18.29
N ALA A 562 26.89 9.97 -18.34
CA ALA A 562 26.54 10.69 -19.56
C ALA A 562 27.75 11.42 -20.15
N THR A 563 28.57 12.05 -19.30
CA THR A 563 29.80 12.73 -19.73
C THR A 563 30.81 11.76 -20.35
N LEU A 564 31.05 10.63 -19.69
CA LEU A 564 32.02 9.64 -20.18
C LEU A 564 31.54 8.95 -21.46
N ASN A 565 30.23 8.65 -21.54
CA ASN A 565 29.59 8.12 -22.74
C ASN A 565 29.66 9.11 -23.91
N ALA A 566 29.40 10.40 -23.66
CA ALA A 566 29.48 11.46 -24.67
C ALA A 566 30.90 11.64 -25.22
N LEU A 567 31.93 11.36 -24.42
CA LEU A 567 33.32 11.37 -24.85
C LEU A 567 33.75 10.09 -25.61
N GLU A 568 32.93 9.04 -25.63
CA GLU A 568 33.25 7.69 -26.10
C GLU A 568 34.39 7.00 -25.31
N TRP A 569 34.41 7.14 -23.98
CA TRP A 569 35.36 6.47 -23.07
C TRP A 569 34.64 5.55 -22.09
N THR A 570 35.36 4.59 -21.54
CA THR A 570 34.85 3.64 -20.54
C THR A 570 35.88 3.40 -19.44
N VAL A 571 35.38 3.03 -18.26
CA VAL A 571 36.20 2.63 -17.12
C VAL A 571 36.29 1.11 -17.13
N THR A 572 37.46 0.55 -16.86
CA THR A 572 37.65 -0.90 -16.68
C THR A 572 37.66 -1.28 -15.20
N ARG A 573 37.54 -2.58 -14.87
CA ARG A 573 37.55 -3.09 -13.48
C ARG A 573 38.79 -2.72 -12.65
N GLY A 574 39.88 -2.28 -13.29
CA GLY A 574 41.11 -1.83 -12.62
C GLY A 574 41.21 -0.31 -12.49
N ASP A 575 40.08 0.40 -12.39
CA ASP A 575 40.00 1.87 -12.29
C ASP A 575 40.82 2.61 -13.36
N THR A 576 40.90 1.97 -14.53
CA THR A 576 41.64 2.49 -15.68
C THR A 576 40.64 2.95 -16.73
N VAL A 577 40.73 4.21 -17.11
CA VAL A 577 39.89 4.86 -18.12
C VAL A 577 40.54 4.67 -19.49
N VAL A 578 39.78 4.11 -20.42
CA VAL A 578 40.22 3.77 -21.78
C VAL A 578 39.21 4.23 -22.82
N PRO A 579 39.65 4.62 -24.02
CA PRO A 579 38.74 4.95 -25.11
C PRO A 579 37.99 3.70 -25.60
N VAL A 580 36.72 3.86 -25.98
CA VAL A 580 35.91 2.79 -26.58
C VAL A 580 36.38 2.49 -28.00
N LYS A 581 36.83 3.52 -28.74
CA LYS A 581 37.42 3.43 -30.08
C LYS A 581 38.83 4.04 -30.07
N GLY A 582 39.82 3.25 -30.49
CA GLY A 582 41.24 3.66 -30.51
C GLY A 582 42.06 3.04 -29.37
N ARG A 583 43.39 2.98 -29.52
CA ARG A 583 44.31 2.33 -28.54
C ARG A 583 45.19 3.33 -27.77
N THR A 584 45.07 4.62 -28.04
CA THR A 584 45.99 5.65 -27.55
C THR A 584 45.36 6.49 -26.45
N GLY A 585 46.05 6.61 -25.32
CA GLY A 585 45.61 7.37 -24.15
C GLY A 585 44.93 6.48 -23.11
N ARG A 586 45.68 6.07 -22.08
CA ARG A 586 45.16 5.34 -20.92
C ARG A 586 45.43 6.16 -19.68
N TRP A 587 44.42 6.31 -18.83
CA TRP A 587 44.53 6.96 -17.54
C TRP A 587 44.26 5.96 -16.44
N GLN A 588 45.17 5.86 -15.47
CA GLN A 588 44.98 5.05 -14.28
C GLN A 588 44.58 5.96 -13.13
N ILE A 589 43.41 5.73 -12.54
CA ILE A 589 42.98 6.44 -11.35
C ILE A 589 43.70 5.81 -10.15
N VAL A 590 44.46 6.63 -9.42
CA VAL A 590 45.26 6.20 -8.27
C VAL A 590 44.48 6.37 -6.98
N GLN A 591 43.85 7.53 -6.81
CA GLN A 591 43.09 7.87 -5.61
C GLN A 591 41.90 8.76 -5.96
N ARG A 592 40.74 8.44 -5.41
CA ARG A 592 39.52 9.24 -5.53
C ARG A 592 39.18 9.86 -4.18
N PHE A 593 38.93 11.16 -4.17
CA PHE A 593 38.25 11.86 -3.10
C PHE A 593 36.83 12.14 -3.58
N HIS A 594 35.88 11.40 -3.01
CA HIS A 594 34.47 11.50 -3.37
C HIS A 594 33.92 12.90 -3.14
N PHE A 595 32.82 13.21 -3.83
CA PHE A 595 32.12 14.47 -3.64
C PHE A 595 31.64 14.60 -2.20
N LEU A 596 32.13 15.63 -1.51
CA LEU A 596 31.68 15.96 -0.16
C LEU A 596 30.73 17.15 -0.24
N SER A 597 29.47 16.96 0.17
CA SER A 597 28.43 18.00 0.14
C SER A 597 28.83 19.28 0.90
N ALA A 598 29.59 19.15 2.00
CA ALA A 598 30.11 20.28 2.76
C ALA A 598 31.11 21.12 1.96
N LEU A 599 31.90 20.49 1.07
CA LEU A 599 32.91 21.16 0.24
C LEU A 599 32.41 21.46 -1.18
N LYS A 600 31.28 20.88 -1.57
CA LYS A 600 30.66 20.94 -2.91
C LYS A 600 31.63 20.63 -4.07
N ARG A 601 32.59 19.73 -3.84
CA ARG A 601 33.60 19.35 -4.84
C ARG A 601 34.11 17.93 -4.62
N MET A 602 34.73 17.39 -5.65
CA MET A 602 35.49 16.14 -5.62
C MET A 602 36.83 16.32 -6.32
N SER A 603 37.79 15.45 -5.99
CA SER A 603 39.11 15.46 -6.62
C SER A 603 39.62 14.05 -6.85
N VAL A 604 40.42 13.88 -7.90
CA VAL A 604 40.99 12.59 -8.29
C VAL A 604 42.45 12.79 -8.66
N ILE A 605 43.29 11.85 -8.23
CA ILE A 605 44.68 11.74 -8.65
C ILE A 605 44.75 10.66 -9.72
N ALA A 606 45.15 11.03 -10.94
CA ALA A 606 45.26 10.12 -12.07
C ALA A 606 46.68 10.13 -12.64
N GLY A 607 47.17 8.96 -13.04
CA GLY A 607 48.47 8.77 -13.68
C GLY A 607 48.33 8.39 -15.15
N GLN A 608 49.18 8.94 -16.00
CA GLN A 608 49.33 8.52 -17.40
C GLN A 608 50.76 8.02 -17.64
N SER A 609 50.87 6.82 -18.21
CA SER A 609 52.16 6.31 -18.69
C SER A 609 52.36 6.77 -20.13
N SER A 610 53.37 7.61 -20.37
CA SER A 610 53.76 7.99 -21.73
C SER A 610 54.35 6.78 -22.47
N SER A 611 53.94 6.57 -23.73
CA SER A 611 54.45 5.48 -24.57
C SER A 611 55.77 5.83 -25.27
N HIS A 612 56.26 7.07 -25.15
CA HIS A 612 57.48 7.54 -25.79
C HIS A 612 58.41 8.20 -24.76
N SER A 613 59.58 7.56 -24.61
CA SER A 613 60.77 7.93 -23.84
C SER A 613 60.62 8.09 -22.31
N ASN A 614 61.30 7.19 -21.59
CA ASN A 614 61.37 7.04 -20.13
C ASN A 614 60.05 6.68 -19.44
N ASN A 615 60.07 5.67 -18.57
CA ASN A 615 58.95 5.20 -17.72
C ASN A 615 58.50 6.25 -16.68
N GLU A 616 58.50 7.53 -17.00
CA GLU A 616 57.98 8.58 -16.12
C GLU A 616 56.45 8.58 -16.23
N THR A 617 55.80 8.26 -15.11
CA THR A 617 54.35 8.37 -14.97
C THR A 617 54.03 9.81 -14.62
N SER A 618 53.33 10.52 -15.49
CA SER A 618 52.85 11.87 -15.17
C SER A 618 51.58 11.75 -14.33
N TYR A 619 51.58 12.39 -13.17
CA TYR A 619 50.39 12.47 -12.32
C TYR A 619 49.71 13.81 -12.51
N ILE A 620 48.38 13.78 -12.62
CA ILE A 620 47.52 14.96 -12.61
C ILE A 620 46.57 14.90 -11.42
N VAL A 621 46.24 16.06 -10.89
CA VAL A 621 45.17 16.23 -9.89
C VAL A 621 44.02 16.93 -10.59
N ALA A 622 42.93 16.21 -10.82
CA ALA A 622 41.75 16.74 -11.45
C ALA A 622 40.69 17.04 -10.37
N VAL A 623 40.09 18.23 -10.43
CA VAL A 623 39.08 18.70 -9.47
C VAL A 623 37.84 19.13 -10.23
N LYS A 624 36.66 18.73 -9.75
CA LYS A 624 35.38 19.23 -10.24
C LYS A 624 34.43 19.51 -9.09
N GLY A 625 33.53 20.47 -9.25
CA GLY A 625 32.63 20.89 -8.19
C GLY A 625 31.80 22.10 -8.59
N ALA A 626 31.14 22.71 -7.61
CA ALA A 626 30.31 23.89 -7.83
C ALA A 626 31.17 25.07 -8.30
N PRO A 627 30.81 25.78 -9.39
CA PRO A 627 31.64 26.84 -9.98
C PRO A 627 32.06 27.92 -8.98
N GLU A 628 31.17 28.30 -8.06
CA GLU A 628 31.46 29.29 -7.02
C GLU A 628 32.55 28.84 -6.04
N THR A 629 32.63 27.54 -5.75
CA THR A 629 33.64 26.99 -4.84
C THR A 629 35.01 26.85 -5.52
N LEU A 630 35.04 26.43 -6.78
CA LEU A 630 36.28 26.35 -7.55
C LEU A 630 36.87 27.74 -7.79
N LYS A 631 36.02 28.73 -8.07
CA LYS A 631 36.45 30.14 -8.24
C LYS A 631 37.11 30.71 -6.98
N SER A 632 36.73 30.25 -5.80
CA SER A 632 37.31 30.71 -4.52
C SER A 632 38.63 30.04 -4.15
N MET A 633 39.10 29.05 -4.92
CA MET A 633 40.42 28.46 -4.70
C MET A 633 41.50 29.43 -5.15
N ASP A 634 42.32 29.91 -4.21
CA ASP A 634 43.42 30.84 -4.46
C ASP A 634 44.36 30.32 -5.56
N GLY A 635 44.62 31.15 -6.57
CA GLY A 635 45.61 30.90 -7.63
C GLY A 635 45.09 30.85 -9.07
N TYR A 636 43.77 30.86 -9.29
CA TYR A 636 43.19 30.88 -10.63
C TYR A 636 42.66 32.28 -10.98
N THR A 637 43.31 32.97 -11.92
CA THR A 637 42.69 34.18 -12.50
C THR A 637 41.52 33.80 -13.41
N LYS A 638 40.65 34.76 -13.72
CA LYS A 638 39.52 34.55 -14.65
C LYS A 638 39.97 33.95 -16.00
N ASP A 639 41.23 34.21 -16.39
CA ASP A 639 41.86 33.70 -17.61
C ASP A 639 42.42 32.27 -17.46
N ASP A 640 42.59 31.77 -16.23
CA ASP A 640 43.10 30.42 -15.92
C ASP A 640 41.99 29.40 -15.62
N LEU A 641 40.76 29.86 -15.39
CA LEU A 641 39.59 28.99 -15.18
C LEU A 641 39.15 28.26 -16.45
N PHE A 642 39.65 28.69 -17.61
CA PHE A 642 39.15 28.31 -18.93
C PHE A 642 40.25 28.01 -19.98
N LYS A 643 41.53 28.08 -19.58
CA LYS A 643 42.70 27.62 -20.34
C LYS A 643 43.26 26.36 -19.70
#